data_AF-A0A841IXW9-F1
#
_entry.id   AF-A0A841IXW9-F1
#
_cell.length_a   1.000
_cell.length_b   1.000
_cell.length_c   1.000
_cell.angle_alpha   90.00
_cell.angle_beta   90.00
_cell.angle_gamma   90.00
#
_symmetry.space_group_name_H-M   'P 1'
#
loop_
_entity.id
_entity.type
_entity.pdbx_description
1 polymer ?
#
loop_
_entity_poly.entity_id
_entity_poly.type
_entity_poly.pdbx_seq_one_letter_code
_entity_poly.pdbx_strand_id
1 'polypeptide(L)'
;MPETAPALVFRTEQQRPGGGWVPGSRLTVGFEPGKAVSLAQLGWRDRDGNESTVGFDPAMTTFTGVRTGPDGTSYAWKGCLEKRLTARPVHRFRSGRAEEPQEDLKLLIEDGGAPVARVDWTDREGGGGVIVLRSIDLDRVGEANEVSEVKAGNEHFSAGEVAENLLDEDSTKWLSWRCADRVEFTMARPVRVRHYTLVSANDFADRDPRDWVLKGSVDRRRWDVLDTRSDEFFPRRHFARDFQVTGPAADTPYRYLRLEITRNCGASELQLESVRFSSAERTYESFAGHRYEAGKAPMPYTGTAGEAAVGIPRTAEDWRSYLAGYSADMLRVMDEEEILALLDEKEDSTGAGEHPTPWLGFDGATEEQIEALEERLGTRLPPSYRSFLAASDGWNVMGAFVYSLRGTSSVGWMRDLGSDWGLGEHHLKKEGMVGPTLLVSDETDAQYWLLDAGDVSPDGEWAAYIWASWYPGLGERHGSFAELVAAERASFEELSRDEGRPVRPEAADDLLAQGRRAALEGQAHEALDVFRRAEEKGSGAAAYLKVVLSAFLDLRGVHHKLRDLLRRPHVVAEIGTEQIRAEAVPLLLRSAGLDTFADAARELRLLDEALPGLGLPSDDQEWTAWLAERRTPEPPAFERALATARELAAHGADDDAWNVLEEALAEWCPLSPHRIAPVVLLTDPALRGAVTPRRAREAVFTPRGASSRP
;
A
#
# COMPACT_ATOMS: atom_id res chain seq x y z
N MET A 1 -1.31 -18.91 -19.58
CA MET A 1 -2.72 -19.36 -19.53
C MET A 1 -3.04 -19.55 -18.05
N PRO A 2 -4.15 -19.01 -17.52
CA PRO A 2 -4.52 -19.26 -16.13
C PRO A 2 -4.64 -20.77 -15.89
N GLU A 3 -3.96 -21.28 -14.87
CA GLU A 3 -3.96 -22.71 -14.55
C GLU A 3 -5.30 -23.09 -13.90
N THR A 4 -5.92 -24.19 -14.35
CA THR A 4 -7.30 -24.53 -14.00
C THR A 4 -7.42 -25.93 -13.40
N ALA A 5 -8.42 -26.13 -12.54
CA ALA A 5 -8.82 -27.45 -12.03
C ALA A 5 -10.34 -27.63 -12.07
N PRO A 6 -10.84 -28.88 -11.97
CA PRO A 6 -12.26 -29.13 -11.80
C PRO A 6 -12.81 -28.47 -10.52
N ALA A 7 -14.00 -27.90 -10.61
CA ALA A 7 -14.67 -27.28 -9.47
C ALA A 7 -16.17 -27.64 -9.42
N LEU A 8 -16.71 -27.72 -8.21
CA LEU A 8 -18.11 -28.01 -7.92
C LEU A 8 -18.79 -26.75 -7.40
N VAL A 9 -19.94 -26.39 -7.99
CA VAL A 9 -20.74 -25.24 -7.57
C VAL A 9 -22.03 -25.75 -6.93
N PHE A 10 -22.24 -25.39 -5.67
CA PHE A 10 -23.42 -25.75 -4.90
C PHE A 10 -24.31 -24.53 -4.64
N ARG A 11 -25.61 -24.74 -4.82
CA ARG A 11 -26.63 -23.84 -4.27
C ARG A 11 -26.82 -24.19 -2.81
N THR A 12 -26.86 -23.19 -1.93
CA THR A 12 -26.88 -23.42 -0.48
C THR A 12 -28.11 -22.83 0.19
N GLU A 13 -28.47 -23.42 1.33
CA GLU A 13 -29.49 -22.93 2.25
C GLU A 13 -28.91 -22.99 3.67
N GLN A 14 -29.26 -22.01 4.50
CA GLN A 14 -28.86 -21.94 5.91
C GLN A 14 -30.07 -21.80 6.84
N GLN A 15 -29.95 -22.29 8.07
CA GLN A 15 -31.01 -22.26 9.08
C GLN A 15 -30.45 -21.89 10.45
N ARG A 16 -31.05 -20.86 11.07
CA ARG A 16 -30.80 -20.51 12.47
C ARG A 16 -31.50 -21.46 13.43
N PRO A 17 -31.01 -21.64 14.66
CA PRO A 17 -31.77 -22.31 15.71
C PRO A 17 -33.18 -21.70 15.83
N GLY A 18 -34.22 -22.51 15.57
CA GLY A 18 -35.62 -22.09 15.63
C GLY A 18 -36.15 -21.30 14.42
N GLY A 19 -35.33 -21.04 13.40
CA GLY A 19 -35.73 -20.36 12.16
C GLY A 19 -36.08 -21.31 11.01
N GLY A 20 -36.55 -20.77 9.88
CA GLY A 20 -36.72 -21.52 8.62
C GLY A 20 -35.42 -21.60 7.80
N TRP A 21 -35.40 -22.48 6.79
CA TRP A 21 -34.32 -22.49 5.80
C TRP A 21 -34.44 -21.25 4.90
N VAL A 22 -33.34 -20.55 4.73
CA VAL A 22 -33.22 -19.39 3.83
C VAL A 22 -32.09 -19.63 2.82
N PRO A 23 -32.21 -19.15 1.57
CA PRO A 23 -31.12 -19.22 0.60
C PRO A 23 -29.84 -18.56 1.14
N GLY A 24 -28.69 -19.17 0.89
CA GLY A 24 -27.37 -18.62 1.22
C GLY A 24 -26.49 -18.39 -0.02
N SER A 25 -25.29 -17.84 0.20
CA SER A 25 -24.27 -17.70 -0.85
C SER A 25 -23.92 -19.06 -1.46
N ARG A 26 -23.65 -19.09 -2.76
CA ARG A 26 -23.16 -20.31 -3.42
C ARG A 26 -21.84 -20.74 -2.79
N LEU A 27 -21.62 -22.05 -2.75
CA LEU A 27 -20.33 -22.63 -2.39
C LEU A 27 -19.67 -23.17 -3.66
N THR A 28 -18.51 -22.64 -4.03
CA THR A 28 -17.64 -23.24 -5.06
C THR A 28 -16.46 -23.94 -4.38
N VAL A 29 -16.24 -25.21 -4.71
CA VAL A 29 -15.11 -26.01 -4.20
C VAL A 29 -14.33 -26.61 -5.36
N GLY A 30 -13.05 -26.28 -5.46
CA GLY A 30 -12.05 -27.01 -6.23
C GLY A 30 -10.88 -27.34 -5.30
N PHE A 31 -10.66 -28.62 -5.02
CA PHE A 31 -9.69 -29.02 -4.00
C PHE A 31 -8.97 -30.30 -4.42
N GLU A 32 -7.66 -30.19 -4.64
CA GLU A 32 -6.76 -31.31 -4.96
C GLU A 32 -5.51 -31.16 -4.07
N PRO A 33 -5.40 -31.87 -2.93
CA PRO A 33 -4.21 -31.87 -2.08
C PRO A 33 -3.14 -32.77 -2.70
N GLY A 34 -2.53 -32.33 -3.80
CA GLY A 34 -1.57 -33.07 -4.61
C GLY A 34 -2.19 -33.92 -5.72
N LYS A 35 -3.36 -34.51 -5.47
CA LYS A 35 -4.15 -35.23 -6.47
C LYS A 35 -5.64 -35.08 -6.19
N ALA A 36 -6.48 -35.43 -7.16
CA ALA A 36 -7.92 -35.50 -6.95
C ALA A 36 -8.26 -36.53 -5.86
N VAL A 37 -9.06 -36.12 -4.89
CA VAL A 37 -9.54 -36.96 -3.77
C VAL A 37 -11.05 -36.99 -3.71
N SER A 38 -11.62 -38.11 -3.24
CA SER A 38 -13.06 -38.20 -2.97
C SER A 38 -13.35 -37.70 -1.56
N LEU A 39 -13.72 -36.42 -1.44
CA LEU A 39 -13.93 -35.78 -0.14
C LEU A 39 -15.11 -36.41 0.62
N ALA A 40 -14.88 -36.76 1.88
CA ALA A 40 -15.92 -37.07 2.85
C ALA A 40 -16.32 -35.81 3.62
N GLN A 41 -15.33 -35.03 4.07
CA GLN A 41 -15.52 -33.79 4.81
C GLN A 41 -14.53 -32.73 4.36
N LEU A 42 -14.97 -31.46 4.39
CA LEU A 42 -14.13 -30.29 4.22
C LEU A 42 -14.49 -29.26 5.30
N GLY A 43 -13.51 -28.84 6.09
CA GLY A 43 -13.60 -27.75 7.04
C GLY A 43 -12.69 -26.60 6.62
N TRP A 44 -13.09 -25.36 6.91
CA TRP A 44 -12.24 -24.20 6.74
C TRP A 44 -12.56 -23.10 7.73
N ARG A 45 -11.56 -22.25 7.99
CA ARG A 45 -11.68 -21.01 8.75
C ARG A 45 -11.16 -19.85 7.91
N ASP A 46 -11.89 -18.74 7.84
CA ASP A 46 -11.44 -17.53 7.15
C ASP A 46 -10.70 -16.55 8.09
N ARG A 47 -10.07 -15.50 7.53
CA ARG A 47 -9.35 -14.47 8.30
C ARG A 47 -10.26 -13.66 9.24
N ASP A 48 -11.56 -13.59 8.94
CA ASP A 48 -12.54 -12.93 9.80
C ASP A 48 -12.96 -13.81 10.99
N GLY A 49 -12.55 -15.08 11.00
CA GLY A 49 -12.83 -16.03 12.07
C GLY A 49 -14.13 -16.82 11.88
N ASN A 50 -14.77 -16.75 10.71
CA ASN A 50 -15.86 -17.65 10.38
C ASN A 50 -15.31 -19.06 10.17
N GLU A 51 -16.00 -20.05 10.73
CA GLU A 51 -15.67 -21.46 10.57
C GLU A 51 -16.81 -22.18 9.87
N SER A 52 -16.48 -22.98 8.86
CA SER A 52 -17.42 -23.80 8.11
C SER A 52 -16.95 -25.25 8.12
N THR A 53 -17.87 -26.19 8.24
CA THR A 53 -17.58 -27.62 8.08
C THR A 53 -18.72 -28.29 7.34
N VAL A 54 -18.41 -28.99 6.26
CA VAL A 54 -19.38 -29.69 5.42
C VAL A 54 -18.99 -31.15 5.21
N GLY A 55 -19.98 -32.03 5.30
CA GLY A 55 -19.87 -33.44 4.91
C GLY A 55 -20.61 -33.68 3.60
N PHE A 56 -19.93 -34.29 2.63
CA PHE A 56 -20.48 -34.58 1.31
C PHE A 56 -21.07 -35.99 1.21
N ASP A 57 -22.15 -36.13 0.44
CA ASP A 57 -22.61 -37.46 0.02
C ASP A 57 -21.60 -38.14 -0.93
N PRO A 58 -21.69 -39.46 -1.17
CA PRO A 58 -20.72 -40.19 -1.98
C PRO A 58 -20.51 -39.67 -3.39
N ALA A 59 -21.55 -39.10 -4.00
CA ALA A 59 -21.45 -38.54 -5.34
C ALA A 59 -20.98 -37.08 -5.36
N MET A 60 -20.76 -36.47 -4.19
CA MET A 60 -20.51 -35.03 -4.01
C MET A 60 -21.57 -34.18 -4.75
N THR A 61 -22.82 -34.61 -4.67
CA THR A 61 -24.00 -33.93 -5.22
C THR A 61 -24.78 -33.15 -4.17
N THR A 62 -24.60 -33.46 -2.89
CA THR A 62 -25.20 -32.75 -1.77
C THR A 62 -24.21 -32.68 -0.61
N PHE A 63 -24.40 -31.70 0.27
CA PHE A 63 -23.69 -31.65 1.55
C PHE A 63 -24.61 -31.19 2.67
N THR A 64 -24.24 -31.56 3.90
CA THR A 64 -24.78 -30.99 5.14
C THR A 64 -23.63 -30.57 6.04
N GLY A 65 -23.80 -29.50 6.80
CA GLY A 65 -22.73 -28.89 7.55
C GLY A 65 -23.20 -27.86 8.56
N VAL A 66 -22.22 -27.19 9.16
CA VAL A 66 -22.40 -26.11 10.12
C VAL A 66 -21.53 -24.94 9.71
N ARG A 67 -22.04 -23.72 9.86
CA ARG A 67 -21.28 -22.47 9.73
C ARG A 67 -21.37 -21.71 11.04
N THR A 68 -20.24 -21.31 11.60
CA THR A 68 -20.11 -20.60 12.88
C THR A 68 -19.46 -19.24 12.62
N GLY A 69 -20.12 -18.17 13.02
CA GLY A 69 -19.57 -16.82 12.95
C GLY A 69 -18.49 -16.57 14.01
N PRO A 70 -17.73 -15.46 13.90
CA PRO A 70 -16.69 -15.11 14.87
C PRO A 70 -17.24 -14.82 16.28
N ASP A 71 -18.53 -14.52 16.39
CA ASP A 71 -19.27 -14.35 17.66
C ASP A 71 -19.66 -15.70 18.32
N GLY A 72 -19.35 -16.83 17.66
CA GLY A 72 -19.71 -18.17 18.11
C GLY A 72 -21.14 -18.58 17.73
N THR A 73 -21.88 -17.76 16.98
CA THR A 73 -23.23 -18.13 16.54
C THR A 73 -23.15 -19.16 15.41
N SER A 74 -23.76 -20.33 15.61
CA SER A 74 -23.78 -21.41 14.61
C SER A 74 -25.11 -21.53 13.87
N TYR A 75 -25.01 -21.90 12.60
CA TYR A 75 -26.13 -22.13 11.67
C TYR A 75 -26.00 -23.50 11.02
N ALA A 76 -27.12 -24.20 10.86
CA ALA A 76 -27.15 -25.40 10.03
C ALA A 76 -27.04 -24.99 8.56
N TRP A 77 -26.25 -25.72 7.79
CA TRP A 77 -25.96 -25.39 6.40
C TRP A 77 -26.10 -26.63 5.53
N LYS A 78 -26.67 -26.49 4.34
CA LYS A 78 -26.77 -27.58 3.36
C LYS A 78 -26.64 -27.04 1.96
N GLY A 79 -26.27 -27.91 1.03
CA GLY A 79 -26.23 -27.53 -0.38
C GLY A 79 -26.50 -28.67 -1.33
N CYS A 80 -26.93 -28.29 -2.53
CA CYS A 80 -27.20 -29.18 -3.65
C CYS A 80 -26.36 -28.72 -4.85
N LEU A 81 -25.71 -29.66 -5.51
CA LEU A 81 -24.85 -29.42 -6.66
C LEU A 81 -25.67 -28.83 -7.80
N GLU A 82 -25.23 -27.67 -8.28
CA GLU A 82 -25.85 -26.95 -9.39
C GLU A 82 -25.06 -27.15 -10.68
N LYS A 83 -23.73 -27.15 -10.60
CA LYS A 83 -22.86 -27.25 -11.77
C LYS A 83 -21.51 -27.92 -11.45
N ARG A 84 -21.00 -28.70 -12.40
CA ARG A 84 -19.59 -29.15 -12.43
C ARG A 84 -18.84 -28.34 -13.49
N LEU A 85 -17.75 -27.72 -13.09
CA LEU A 85 -16.85 -26.98 -13.97
C LEU A 85 -15.64 -27.88 -14.28
N THR A 86 -15.31 -28.02 -15.56
CA THR A 86 -14.16 -28.82 -16.01
C THR A 86 -12.83 -28.08 -15.83
N ALA A 87 -12.88 -26.75 -15.79
CA ALA A 87 -11.72 -25.88 -15.66
C ALA A 87 -12.16 -24.54 -15.03
N ARG A 88 -11.73 -24.28 -13.79
CA ARG A 88 -11.83 -22.97 -13.10
C ARG A 88 -10.42 -22.61 -12.61
N PRO A 89 -9.96 -21.35 -12.73
CA PRO A 89 -8.74 -20.89 -12.08
C PRO A 89 -8.68 -21.32 -10.60
N VAL A 90 -7.55 -21.81 -10.12
CA VAL A 90 -7.38 -22.24 -8.72
C VAL A 90 -6.07 -21.71 -8.17
N HIS A 91 -5.98 -21.53 -6.85
CA HIS A 91 -4.69 -21.25 -6.22
C HIS A 91 -3.86 -22.52 -6.27
N ARG A 92 -2.73 -22.46 -6.97
CA ARG A 92 -1.77 -23.56 -7.02
C ARG A 92 -0.58 -23.24 -6.14
N PHE A 93 -0.24 -24.19 -5.30
CA PHE A 93 0.95 -24.13 -4.46
C PHE A 93 1.87 -25.26 -4.81
N ARG A 94 3.13 -24.94 -5.09
CA ARG A 94 4.15 -25.95 -5.35
C ARG A 94 4.62 -26.52 -4.03
N SER A 95 4.47 -27.83 -3.86
CA SER A 95 4.96 -28.58 -2.70
C SER A 95 6.06 -29.55 -3.15
N GLY A 96 7.19 -29.56 -2.45
CA GLY A 96 8.30 -30.50 -2.69
C GLY A 96 9.57 -29.85 -3.24
N ARG A 97 10.69 -30.58 -3.15
CA ARG A 97 11.97 -30.22 -3.81
C ARG A 97 11.87 -30.48 -5.31
N ALA A 98 12.65 -29.77 -6.12
CA ALA A 98 12.61 -29.78 -7.59
C ALA A 98 12.75 -31.16 -8.28
N GLU A 99 13.06 -32.23 -7.53
CA GLU A 99 13.36 -33.58 -8.03
C GLU A 99 12.28 -34.64 -7.70
N GLU A 100 11.22 -34.31 -6.94
CA GLU A 100 10.14 -35.26 -6.59
C GLU A 100 8.89 -35.10 -7.49
N PRO A 101 8.04 -36.15 -7.64
CA PRO A 101 6.80 -36.05 -8.40
C PRO A 101 5.94 -34.90 -7.87
N GLN A 102 5.51 -34.03 -8.78
CA GLN A 102 4.84 -32.77 -8.46
C GLN A 102 3.48 -32.99 -7.77
N GLU A 103 3.39 -32.72 -6.47
CA GLU A 103 2.19 -32.92 -5.62
C GLU A 103 1.51 -31.60 -5.26
N ASP A 104 1.37 -30.69 -6.22
CA ASP A 104 0.84 -29.35 -5.97
C ASP A 104 -0.53 -29.36 -5.28
N LEU A 105 -0.68 -28.51 -4.26
CA LEU A 105 -2.00 -28.19 -3.74
C LEU A 105 -2.72 -27.30 -4.74
N LYS A 106 -3.92 -27.69 -5.15
CA LYS A 106 -4.86 -26.82 -5.86
C LYS A 106 -6.05 -26.52 -4.97
N LEU A 107 -6.30 -25.24 -4.72
CA LEU A 107 -7.30 -24.78 -3.77
C LEU A 107 -8.19 -23.70 -4.39
N LEU A 108 -9.48 -23.89 -4.22
CA LEU A 108 -10.54 -22.93 -4.48
C LEU A 108 -11.68 -23.23 -3.50
N ILE A 109 -11.90 -22.30 -2.57
CA ILE A 109 -13.06 -22.30 -1.68
C ILE A 109 -13.66 -20.92 -1.77
N GLU A 110 -14.87 -20.84 -2.32
CA GLU A 110 -15.63 -19.60 -2.41
C GLU A 110 -16.98 -19.82 -1.74
N ASP A 111 -17.12 -19.37 -0.49
CA ASP A 111 -18.36 -19.41 0.28
C ASP A 111 -18.91 -18.00 0.56
N GLY A 112 -18.33 -17.01 -0.13
CA GLY A 112 -18.51 -15.59 0.10
C GLY A 112 -17.61 -15.01 1.20
N GLY A 113 -17.06 -15.79 2.12
CA GLY A 113 -16.30 -15.29 3.28
C GLY A 113 -14.97 -14.60 2.94
N ALA A 114 -14.25 -14.18 3.97
CA ALA A 114 -12.90 -13.61 3.86
C ALA A 114 -11.90 -14.65 3.30
N PRO A 115 -10.65 -14.28 2.98
CA PRO A 115 -9.64 -15.26 2.55
C PRO A 115 -9.52 -16.40 3.56
N VAL A 116 -9.44 -17.64 3.06
CA VAL A 116 -9.37 -18.83 3.90
C VAL A 116 -8.01 -18.87 4.57
N ALA A 117 -7.98 -18.94 5.90
CA ALA A 117 -6.77 -19.00 6.71
C ALA A 117 -6.41 -20.43 7.12
N ARG A 118 -7.39 -21.34 7.21
CA ARG A 118 -7.17 -22.76 7.53
C ARG A 118 -8.12 -23.63 6.72
N VAL A 119 -7.63 -24.78 6.26
CA VAL A 119 -8.45 -25.85 5.65
C VAL A 119 -8.11 -27.17 6.33
N ASP A 120 -9.13 -27.95 6.66
CA ASP A 120 -9.03 -29.34 7.09
C ASP A 120 -9.90 -30.23 6.20
N TRP A 121 -9.45 -31.45 5.93
CA TRP A 121 -10.21 -32.37 5.09
C TRP A 121 -10.05 -33.81 5.52
N THR A 122 -11.05 -34.62 5.16
CA THR A 122 -10.96 -36.08 5.16
C THR A 122 -11.48 -36.60 3.83
N ASP A 123 -10.77 -37.57 3.27
CA ASP A 123 -11.22 -38.31 2.10
C ASP A 123 -11.90 -39.63 2.52
N ARG A 124 -12.58 -40.25 1.57
CA ARG A 124 -13.31 -41.51 1.78
C ARG A 124 -12.41 -42.74 1.84
N GLU A 125 -11.15 -42.61 1.46
CA GLU A 125 -10.16 -43.68 1.54
C GLU A 125 -9.50 -43.74 2.92
N GLY A 126 -9.74 -42.74 3.78
CA GLY A 126 -9.23 -42.63 5.14
C GLY A 126 -8.00 -41.73 5.27
N GLY A 127 -7.63 -41.01 4.21
CA GLY A 127 -6.67 -39.93 4.24
C GLY A 127 -7.29 -38.59 4.61
N GLY A 128 -6.44 -37.60 4.82
CA GLY A 128 -6.87 -36.27 5.27
C GLY A 128 -5.71 -35.37 5.60
N GLY A 129 -6.00 -34.22 6.19
CA GLY A 129 -4.98 -33.29 6.62
C GLY A 129 -5.54 -31.97 7.12
N VAL A 130 -4.63 -31.10 7.54
CA VAL A 130 -4.91 -29.72 7.92
C VAL A 130 -3.80 -28.85 7.38
N ILE A 131 -4.16 -27.75 6.72
CA ILE A 131 -3.25 -26.72 6.24
C ILE A 131 -3.69 -25.34 6.76
N VAL A 132 -2.72 -24.48 7.02
CA VAL A 132 -2.87 -23.05 7.27
C VAL A 132 -2.36 -22.32 6.04
N LEU A 133 -3.09 -21.32 5.59
CA LEU A 133 -2.80 -20.52 4.41
C LEU A 133 -2.34 -19.13 4.83
N ARG A 134 -1.30 -18.63 4.18
CA ARG A 134 -0.83 -17.26 4.33
C ARG A 134 -1.28 -16.46 3.12
N SER A 135 -2.16 -15.48 3.31
CA SER A 135 -2.62 -14.57 2.25
C SER A 135 -1.64 -13.44 2.04
N ILE A 136 -1.49 -12.95 0.80
CA ILE A 136 -0.88 -11.63 0.57
C ILE A 136 -1.83 -10.61 1.17
N ASP A 137 -1.30 -9.69 1.99
CA ASP A 137 -2.10 -8.57 2.47
C ASP A 137 -2.33 -7.58 1.31
N LEU A 138 -3.57 -7.50 0.83
CA LEU A 138 -3.91 -6.72 -0.36
C LEU A 138 -3.89 -5.22 -0.09
N ASP A 139 -3.83 -4.78 1.17
CA ASP A 139 -3.49 -3.40 1.52
C ASP A 139 -2.05 -3.03 1.10
N ARG A 140 -1.18 -4.01 0.79
CA ARG A 140 0.19 -3.79 0.26
C ARG A 140 0.24 -3.72 -1.27
N VAL A 141 -0.79 -4.17 -1.97
CA VAL A 141 -0.83 -4.13 -3.45
C VAL A 141 -1.60 -2.87 -3.84
N GLY A 142 -0.88 -1.77 -4.10
CA GLY A 142 -1.40 -0.44 -4.42
C GLY A 142 -2.22 -0.32 -5.72
N GLU A 143 -3.02 -1.32 -6.09
CA GLU A 143 -3.99 -1.30 -7.19
C GLU A 143 -5.42 -1.06 -6.68
N ALA A 144 -5.60 -0.21 -5.65
CA ALA A 144 -6.93 0.31 -5.36
C ALA A 144 -7.38 1.14 -6.57
N ASN A 145 -8.45 0.70 -7.24
CA ASN A 145 -8.91 1.37 -8.46
C ASN A 145 -9.52 2.74 -8.11
N GLU A 146 -9.03 3.79 -8.75
CA GLU A 146 -9.37 5.18 -8.41
C GLU A 146 -10.86 5.53 -8.62
N VAL A 147 -11.51 5.99 -7.55
CA VAL A 147 -12.85 6.55 -7.57
C VAL A 147 -12.76 8.05 -7.85
N SER A 148 -13.41 8.51 -8.92
CA SER A 148 -13.45 9.90 -9.35
C SER A 148 -14.58 10.73 -8.71
N GLU A 149 -15.64 10.08 -8.24
CA GLU A 149 -16.79 10.73 -7.59
C GLU A 149 -17.46 9.73 -6.65
N VAL A 150 -17.84 10.17 -5.45
CA VAL A 150 -18.66 9.42 -4.50
C VAL A 150 -19.86 10.24 -4.05
N LYS A 151 -21.01 9.60 -3.89
CA LYS A 151 -22.27 10.24 -3.47
C LYS A 151 -23.02 9.34 -2.51
N ALA A 152 -23.32 9.82 -1.31
CA ALA A 152 -24.24 9.13 -0.41
C ALA A 152 -25.68 9.67 -0.49
N GLY A 153 -26.64 8.84 -0.04
CA GLY A 153 -28.04 9.25 0.06
C GLY A 153 -28.34 10.20 1.23
N ASN A 154 -27.47 10.25 2.24
CA ASN A 154 -27.47 11.19 3.34
C ASN A 154 -26.06 11.30 3.94
N GLU A 155 -25.72 12.47 4.47
CA GLU A 155 -24.40 12.80 5.00
C GLU A 155 -24.53 13.76 6.19
N HIS A 156 -23.55 13.72 7.09
CA HIS A 156 -23.45 14.64 8.22
C HIS A 156 -22.44 15.78 7.92
N PHE A 157 -22.86 16.72 7.07
CA PHE A 157 -22.02 17.84 6.62
C PHE A 157 -21.44 18.70 7.75
N SER A 158 -22.19 18.97 8.82
CA SER A 158 -21.74 19.88 9.90
C SER A 158 -20.61 19.32 10.76
N ALA A 159 -20.35 18.02 10.72
CA ALA A 159 -19.21 17.37 11.37
C ALA A 159 -18.15 16.91 10.36
N GLY A 160 -18.34 17.21 9.07
CA GLY A 160 -17.45 16.73 8.02
C GLY A 160 -17.49 15.22 7.80
N GLU A 161 -18.54 14.51 8.24
CA GLU A 161 -18.69 13.06 8.10
C GLU A 161 -19.46 12.75 6.80
N VAL A 162 -18.80 12.98 5.67
CA VAL A 162 -19.35 12.95 4.30
C VAL A 162 -18.85 11.72 3.53
N ALA A 163 -19.44 11.41 2.38
CA ALA A 163 -19.10 10.18 1.64
C ALA A 163 -17.67 10.19 1.08
N GLU A 164 -17.07 11.36 0.85
CA GLU A 164 -15.67 11.47 0.43
C GLU A 164 -14.70 10.79 1.41
N ASN A 165 -15.00 10.85 2.71
CA ASN A 165 -14.21 10.20 3.74
C ASN A 165 -14.05 8.69 3.54
N LEU A 166 -14.98 8.04 2.79
CA LEU A 166 -14.89 6.62 2.46
C LEU A 166 -13.69 6.26 1.58
N LEU A 167 -13.09 7.26 0.93
CA LEU A 167 -11.97 7.09 0.00
C LEU A 167 -10.63 7.55 0.59
N ASP A 168 -10.65 8.24 1.73
CA ASP A 168 -9.45 8.79 2.35
C ASP A 168 -8.65 7.68 3.06
N GLU A 169 -7.33 7.85 3.16
CA GLU A 169 -6.44 6.94 3.91
C GLU A 169 -6.45 7.21 5.42
N ASP A 170 -7.03 8.35 5.82
CA ASP A 170 -7.19 8.74 7.21
C ASP A 170 -8.39 8.00 7.84
N SER A 171 -8.26 7.58 9.11
CA SER A 171 -9.35 6.95 9.89
C SER A 171 -10.42 7.95 10.35
N THR A 172 -11.11 8.53 9.38
CA THR A 172 -12.27 9.42 9.54
C THR A 172 -13.58 8.60 9.48
N LYS A 173 -14.69 9.13 8.92
CA LYS A 173 -15.89 8.34 8.54
C LYS A 173 -16.92 9.10 7.74
N TRP A 174 -17.73 8.35 7.00
CA TRP A 174 -19.06 8.78 6.55
C TRP A 174 -20.12 8.41 7.60
N LEU A 175 -21.07 9.31 7.83
CA LEU A 175 -22.25 9.08 8.66
C LEU A 175 -23.53 9.46 7.91
N SER A 176 -24.48 8.54 7.92
CA SER A 176 -25.87 8.76 7.52
C SER A 176 -26.78 8.74 8.74
N TRP A 177 -27.72 9.67 8.81
CA TRP A 177 -28.78 9.72 9.82
C TRP A 177 -29.89 8.68 9.60
N ARG A 178 -29.67 7.70 8.71
CA ARG A 178 -30.59 6.60 8.41
C ARG A 178 -29.93 5.29 8.80
N CYS A 179 -30.73 4.32 9.26
CA CYS A 179 -30.24 2.97 9.56
C CYS A 179 -30.03 2.10 8.32
N ALA A 180 -30.42 2.60 7.14
CA ALA A 180 -30.22 2.00 5.82
C ALA A 180 -30.06 3.14 4.80
N ASP A 181 -29.05 3.06 3.95
CA ASP A 181 -28.76 4.08 2.95
C ASP A 181 -27.96 3.50 1.78
N ARG A 182 -27.62 4.33 0.80
CA ARG A 182 -26.78 3.95 -0.32
C ARG A 182 -25.61 4.90 -0.53
N VAL A 183 -24.51 4.34 -1.01
CA VAL A 183 -23.36 5.09 -1.52
C VAL A 183 -23.11 4.67 -2.96
N GLU A 184 -23.01 5.65 -3.86
CA GLU A 184 -22.67 5.46 -5.27
C GLU A 184 -21.26 5.96 -5.55
N PHE A 185 -20.48 5.15 -6.25
CA PHE A 185 -19.10 5.43 -6.63
C PHE A 185 -19.00 5.48 -8.15
N THR A 186 -18.23 6.43 -8.66
CA THR A 186 -17.88 6.54 -10.08
C THR A 186 -16.41 6.31 -10.24
N MET A 187 -16.05 5.22 -10.90
CA MET A 187 -14.67 4.88 -11.17
C MET A 187 -14.10 5.79 -12.26
N ALA A 188 -12.85 6.20 -12.12
CA ALA A 188 -12.15 6.99 -13.14
C ALA A 188 -12.07 6.23 -14.48
N ARG A 189 -11.94 4.90 -14.41
CA ARG A 189 -12.02 3.97 -15.54
C ARG A 189 -12.91 2.76 -15.17
N PRO A 190 -13.60 2.11 -16.14
CA PRO A 190 -14.37 0.91 -15.85
C PRO A 190 -13.52 -0.20 -15.20
N VAL A 191 -13.98 -0.75 -14.07
CA VAL A 191 -13.22 -1.70 -13.23
C VAL A 191 -13.90 -3.08 -13.14
N ARG A 192 -13.08 -4.13 -13.11
CA ARG A 192 -13.49 -5.53 -12.88
C ARG A 192 -13.46 -5.85 -11.39
N VAL A 193 -14.53 -5.58 -10.65
CA VAL A 193 -14.51 -5.76 -9.18
C VAL A 193 -14.39 -7.25 -8.83
N ARG A 194 -13.23 -7.64 -8.30
CA ARG A 194 -12.93 -9.00 -7.81
C ARG A 194 -13.11 -9.12 -6.29
N HIS A 195 -12.81 -8.06 -5.55
CA HIS A 195 -13.11 -7.96 -4.13
C HIS A 195 -13.32 -6.50 -3.73
N TYR A 196 -13.93 -6.30 -2.57
CA TYR A 196 -14.08 -5.00 -1.94
C TYR A 196 -13.87 -5.11 -0.44
N THR A 197 -13.30 -4.07 0.15
CA THR A 197 -13.04 -3.97 1.59
C THR A 197 -13.96 -2.92 2.19
N LEU A 198 -14.59 -3.25 3.33
CA LEU A 198 -15.31 -2.28 4.16
C LEU A 198 -14.59 -2.15 5.50
N VAL A 199 -14.40 -0.92 6.00
CA VAL A 199 -13.77 -0.66 7.31
C VAL A 199 -14.79 -0.07 8.27
N SER A 200 -14.94 -0.68 9.46
CA SER A 200 -15.83 -0.16 10.50
C SER A 200 -15.31 1.15 11.09
N ALA A 201 -16.21 2.10 11.34
CA ALA A 201 -15.83 3.40 11.90
C ALA A 201 -15.55 3.36 13.42
N ASN A 202 -15.16 4.52 13.96
CA ASN A 202 -14.57 4.69 15.28
C ASN A 202 -15.52 4.59 16.50
N ASP A 203 -16.83 4.85 16.39
CA ASP A 203 -17.75 4.93 17.55
C ASP A 203 -18.65 3.69 17.81
N PHE A 204 -19.98 3.78 17.63
CA PHE A 204 -20.94 2.78 18.08
C PHE A 204 -21.13 1.67 17.06
N ALA A 205 -20.72 0.44 17.40
CA ALA A 205 -20.85 -0.76 16.56
C ALA A 205 -22.29 -1.01 16.06
N ASP A 206 -23.31 -0.54 16.78
CA ASP A 206 -24.72 -0.65 16.40
C ASP A 206 -25.05 0.11 15.10
N ARG A 207 -24.20 1.04 14.67
CA ARG A 207 -24.31 1.82 13.43
C ARG A 207 -23.63 1.15 12.23
N ASP A 208 -22.91 0.05 12.42
CA ASP A 208 -22.18 -0.57 11.32
C ASP A 208 -23.12 -1.27 10.34
N PRO A 209 -22.73 -1.38 9.05
CA PRO A 209 -23.49 -2.15 8.07
C PRO A 209 -23.59 -3.63 8.49
N ARG A 210 -24.78 -4.20 8.33
CA ARG A 210 -25.06 -5.61 8.65
C ARG A 210 -25.55 -6.41 7.44
N ASP A 211 -26.41 -5.79 6.64
CA ASP A 211 -26.89 -6.35 5.37
C ASP A 211 -26.69 -5.30 4.27
N TRP A 212 -26.23 -5.74 3.10
CA TRP A 212 -26.08 -4.85 1.95
C TRP A 212 -26.08 -5.61 0.61
N VAL A 213 -26.26 -4.86 -0.46
CA VAL A 213 -26.13 -5.31 -1.84
C VAL A 213 -25.13 -4.42 -2.56
N LEU A 214 -24.06 -5.03 -3.10
CA LEU A 214 -23.15 -4.33 -4.00
C LEU A 214 -23.63 -4.52 -5.44
N LYS A 215 -23.75 -3.43 -6.19
CA LYS A 215 -24.20 -3.42 -7.58
C LYS A 215 -23.22 -2.70 -8.49
N GLY A 216 -23.15 -3.14 -9.74
CA GLY A 216 -22.35 -2.54 -10.80
C GLY A 216 -23.21 -2.07 -11.96
N SER A 217 -22.84 -0.96 -12.57
CA SER A 217 -23.50 -0.42 -13.76
C SER A 217 -22.48 0.17 -14.73
N VAL A 218 -22.73 -0.06 -16.03
CA VAL A 218 -21.96 0.55 -17.11
C VAL A 218 -22.53 1.92 -17.52
N ASP A 219 -23.80 2.20 -17.20
CA ASP A 219 -24.57 3.33 -17.75
C ASP A 219 -25.44 4.10 -16.72
N ARG A 220 -25.38 3.72 -15.43
CA ARG A 220 -26.24 4.17 -14.31
C ARG A 220 -27.73 3.84 -14.43
N ARG A 221 -28.17 3.20 -15.51
CA ARG A 221 -29.58 2.86 -15.75
C ARG A 221 -29.87 1.43 -15.36
N ARG A 222 -29.03 0.50 -15.82
CA ARG A 222 -29.12 -0.91 -15.48
C ARG A 222 -28.06 -1.26 -14.45
N TRP A 223 -28.49 -1.88 -13.35
CA TRP A 223 -27.62 -2.30 -12.26
C TRP A 223 -27.64 -3.81 -12.15
N ASP A 224 -26.47 -4.42 -12.32
CA ASP A 224 -26.27 -5.85 -12.07
C ASP A 224 -25.84 -6.03 -10.61
N VAL A 225 -26.37 -7.06 -9.95
CA VAL A 225 -25.94 -7.41 -8.58
C VAL A 225 -24.59 -8.10 -8.65
N LEU A 226 -23.59 -7.53 -7.97
CA LEU A 226 -22.25 -8.09 -7.83
C LEU A 226 -22.17 -8.98 -6.61
N ASP A 227 -22.70 -8.50 -5.48
CA ASP A 227 -22.65 -9.23 -4.22
C ASP A 227 -23.88 -8.93 -3.34
N THR A 228 -24.25 -9.88 -2.48
CA THR A 228 -25.31 -9.73 -1.48
C THR A 228 -24.86 -10.32 -0.16
N ARG A 229 -24.90 -9.49 0.88
CA ARG A 229 -24.47 -9.82 2.22
C ARG A 229 -25.58 -9.66 3.22
N SER A 230 -25.57 -10.54 4.22
CA SER A 230 -26.55 -10.52 5.30
C SER A 230 -25.92 -11.05 6.57
N ASP A 231 -26.30 -10.44 7.69
CA ASP A 231 -25.83 -10.77 9.03
C ASP A 231 -24.32 -10.66 9.23
N GLU A 232 -23.70 -9.71 8.54
CA GLU A 232 -22.29 -9.38 8.71
C GLU A 232 -22.07 -8.57 10.00
N PHE A 233 -20.87 -8.69 10.55
CA PHE A 233 -20.49 -8.04 11.81
C PHE A 233 -19.03 -7.57 11.78
N PHE A 234 -18.70 -6.50 12.51
CA PHE A 234 -17.36 -5.98 12.64
C PHE A 234 -16.88 -6.11 14.11
N PRO A 235 -15.95 -7.03 14.41
CA PRO A 235 -15.60 -7.41 15.79
C PRO A 235 -14.90 -6.31 16.61
N ARG A 236 -14.29 -5.33 15.94
CA ARG A 236 -13.63 -4.18 16.56
C ARG A 236 -13.79 -2.94 15.67
N ARG A 237 -13.40 -1.77 16.17
CA ARG A 237 -13.40 -0.50 15.40
C ARG A 237 -12.20 -0.46 14.47
N HIS A 238 -12.26 0.34 13.42
CA HIS A 238 -11.23 0.42 12.38
C HIS A 238 -10.90 -0.96 11.80
N PHE A 239 -11.89 -1.85 11.77
CA PHE A 239 -11.68 -3.24 11.36
C PHE A 239 -12.04 -3.38 9.89
N ALA A 240 -11.03 -3.65 9.08
CA ALA A 240 -11.18 -3.97 7.67
C ALA A 240 -11.73 -5.39 7.51
N ARG A 241 -12.76 -5.54 6.69
CA ARG A 241 -13.31 -6.82 6.24
C ARG A 241 -13.27 -6.89 4.72
N ASP A 242 -12.73 -7.99 4.20
CA ASP A 242 -12.59 -8.26 2.77
C ASP A 242 -13.73 -9.16 2.27
N PHE A 243 -14.34 -8.76 1.16
CA PHE A 243 -15.46 -9.46 0.55
C PHE A 243 -15.17 -9.76 -0.92
N GLN A 244 -15.19 -11.05 -1.26
CA GLN A 244 -14.99 -11.49 -2.63
C GLN A 244 -16.26 -11.36 -3.47
N VAL A 245 -16.10 -10.88 -4.70
CA VAL A 245 -17.13 -10.86 -5.73
C VAL A 245 -16.88 -12.02 -6.69
N THR A 246 -17.89 -12.87 -6.90
CA THR A 246 -17.77 -14.07 -7.73
C THR A 246 -18.81 -14.12 -8.85
N GLY A 247 -18.57 -14.98 -9.84
CA GLY A 247 -19.48 -15.21 -10.96
C GLY A 247 -19.36 -14.20 -12.11
N PRO A 248 -20.20 -14.33 -13.15
CA PRO A 248 -20.03 -13.61 -14.42
C PRO A 248 -20.11 -12.09 -14.31
N ALA A 249 -20.78 -11.57 -13.28
CA ALA A 249 -20.84 -10.13 -13.04
C ALA A 249 -19.45 -9.58 -12.68
N ALA A 250 -18.63 -10.31 -11.91
CA ALA A 250 -17.25 -9.93 -11.62
C ALA A 250 -16.36 -9.83 -12.88
N ASP A 251 -16.73 -10.55 -13.93
CA ASP A 251 -16.03 -10.55 -15.22
C ASP A 251 -16.44 -9.37 -16.14
N THR A 252 -17.29 -8.44 -15.67
CA THR A 252 -17.72 -7.23 -16.41
C THR A 252 -17.06 -5.97 -15.85
N PRO A 253 -16.48 -5.08 -16.68
CA PRO A 253 -15.92 -3.82 -16.21
C PRO A 253 -17.02 -2.78 -15.99
N TYR A 254 -17.22 -2.34 -14.74
CA TYR A 254 -18.24 -1.36 -14.35
C TYR A 254 -17.64 0.02 -14.13
N ARG A 255 -18.30 1.05 -14.65
CA ARG A 255 -17.91 2.46 -14.38
C ARG A 255 -18.55 3.00 -13.11
N TYR A 256 -19.71 2.46 -12.73
CA TYR A 256 -20.49 2.93 -11.59
C TYR A 256 -20.72 1.76 -10.65
N LEU A 257 -20.46 1.96 -9.38
CA LEU A 257 -20.71 1.00 -8.31
C LEU A 257 -21.71 1.61 -7.33
N ARG A 258 -22.52 0.76 -6.70
CA ARG A 258 -23.44 1.18 -5.65
C ARG A 258 -23.43 0.17 -4.52
N LEU A 259 -23.09 0.64 -3.32
CA LEU A 259 -23.25 -0.09 -2.08
C LEU A 259 -24.60 0.32 -1.47
N GLU A 260 -25.58 -0.58 -1.51
CA GLU A 260 -26.89 -0.37 -0.89
C GLU A 260 -26.94 -1.11 0.46
N ILE A 261 -26.77 -0.38 1.57
CA ILE A 261 -26.84 -0.93 2.92
C ILE A 261 -28.29 -0.97 3.35
N THR A 262 -28.83 -2.18 3.49
CA THR A 262 -30.25 -2.42 3.74
C THR A 262 -30.58 -2.59 5.21
N ARG A 263 -29.58 -2.90 6.05
CA ARG A 263 -29.72 -2.99 7.50
C ARG A 263 -28.39 -2.75 8.20
N ASN A 264 -28.42 -2.09 9.36
CA ASN A 264 -27.28 -1.94 10.28
C ASN A 264 -27.44 -2.83 11.53
N CYS A 265 -26.55 -2.69 12.51
CA CYS A 265 -26.55 -3.48 13.74
C CYS A 265 -27.61 -3.08 14.78
N GLY A 266 -28.47 -2.08 14.52
CA GLY A 266 -29.62 -1.75 15.36
C GLY A 266 -29.78 -0.27 15.73
N ALA A 267 -28.86 0.60 15.36
CA ALA A 267 -28.95 2.05 15.61
C ALA A 267 -29.88 2.76 14.60
N SER A 268 -30.24 4.02 14.89
CA SER A 268 -30.94 4.91 13.94
C SER A 268 -30.02 5.46 12.84
N GLU A 269 -28.71 5.49 13.09
CA GLU A 269 -27.69 5.98 12.16
C GLU A 269 -26.89 4.84 11.53
N LEU A 270 -26.27 5.11 10.40
CA LEU A 270 -25.37 4.22 9.68
C LEU A 270 -24.02 4.92 9.51
N GLN A 271 -22.94 4.20 9.76
CA GLN A 271 -21.59 4.73 9.58
C GLN A 271 -20.70 3.76 8.83
N LEU A 272 -19.67 4.28 8.17
CA LEU A 272 -18.61 3.49 7.59
C LEU A 272 -17.36 4.35 7.42
N GLU A 273 -16.19 3.78 7.67
CA GLU A 273 -14.92 4.51 7.56
C GLU A 273 -14.40 4.53 6.14
N SER A 274 -14.26 3.36 5.53
CA SER A 274 -13.66 3.25 4.19
C SER A 274 -14.32 2.16 3.36
N VAL A 275 -14.31 2.37 2.05
CA VAL A 275 -14.65 1.39 1.01
C VAL A 275 -13.54 1.34 -0.02
N ARG A 276 -12.97 0.16 -0.26
CA ARG A 276 -11.97 -0.07 -1.32
C ARG A 276 -12.47 -1.10 -2.32
N PHE A 277 -12.18 -0.90 -3.60
CA PHE A 277 -12.48 -1.84 -4.68
C PHE A 277 -11.20 -2.26 -5.39
N SER A 278 -11.08 -3.56 -5.66
CA SER A 278 -9.90 -4.09 -6.32
C SER A 278 -10.27 -5.04 -7.46
N SER A 279 -9.43 -4.99 -8.49
CA SER A 279 -9.45 -5.91 -9.63
C SER A 279 -8.49 -7.07 -9.47
N ALA A 280 -7.61 -7.04 -8.46
CA ALA A 280 -6.71 -8.14 -8.17
C ALA A 280 -7.50 -9.35 -7.69
N GLU A 281 -7.12 -10.54 -8.15
CA GLU A 281 -7.64 -11.77 -7.57
C GLU A 281 -7.00 -11.97 -6.19
N ARG A 282 -7.73 -12.62 -5.26
CA ARG A 282 -7.16 -13.01 -3.97
C ARG A 282 -5.88 -13.81 -4.22
N THR A 283 -4.79 -13.49 -3.55
CA THR A 283 -3.53 -14.21 -3.69
C THR A 283 -3.09 -14.76 -2.34
N TYR A 284 -2.62 -16.01 -2.36
CA TYR A 284 -1.96 -16.64 -1.23
C TYR A 284 -0.45 -16.62 -1.49
N GLU A 285 0.35 -16.50 -0.44
CA GLU A 285 1.82 -16.59 -0.49
C GLU A 285 2.27 -18.04 -0.38
N SER A 286 1.73 -18.74 0.62
CA SER A 286 2.17 -20.08 1.00
C SER A 286 1.11 -20.82 1.81
N PHE A 287 1.33 -22.11 2.03
CA PHE A 287 0.62 -22.91 3.00
C PHE A 287 1.57 -23.81 3.80
N ALA A 288 1.15 -24.18 5.01
CA ALA A 288 1.86 -25.13 5.86
C ALA A 288 0.89 -25.97 6.69
N GLY A 289 1.25 -27.22 6.95
CA GLY A 289 0.46 -28.10 7.78
C GLY A 289 0.90 -29.54 7.66
N HIS A 290 -0.06 -30.46 7.72
CA HIS A 290 0.20 -31.87 7.58
C HIS A 290 -0.88 -32.56 6.76
N ARG A 291 -0.51 -33.70 6.17
CA ARG A 291 -1.43 -34.63 5.52
C ARG A 291 -1.14 -36.05 5.97
N TYR A 292 -2.10 -36.95 5.85
CA TYR A 292 -1.95 -38.36 6.15
C TYR A 292 -2.75 -39.20 5.16
N GLU A 293 -2.31 -40.44 4.99
CA GLU A 293 -3.07 -41.49 4.30
C GLU A 293 -3.60 -42.49 5.34
N ALA A 294 -4.59 -43.28 4.95
CA ALA A 294 -5.20 -44.28 5.83
C ALA A 294 -4.14 -45.21 6.45
N GLY A 295 -4.09 -45.24 7.78
CA GLY A 295 -3.18 -46.08 8.54
C GLY A 295 -1.71 -45.63 8.53
N LYS A 296 -1.37 -44.48 7.94
CA LYS A 296 -0.01 -43.91 7.96
C LYS A 296 0.09 -42.75 8.96
N ALA A 297 1.31 -42.46 9.40
CA ALA A 297 1.59 -41.29 10.23
C ALA A 297 1.39 -39.98 9.42
N PRO A 298 0.94 -38.89 10.04
CA PRO A 298 0.94 -37.57 9.41
C PRO A 298 2.33 -37.14 8.95
N MET A 299 2.41 -36.58 7.76
CA MET A 299 3.61 -36.02 7.16
C MET A 299 3.43 -34.51 6.97
N PRO A 300 4.50 -33.70 7.12
CA PRO A 300 4.47 -32.28 6.78
C PRO A 300 3.99 -32.06 5.35
N TYR A 301 3.16 -31.04 5.14
CA TYR A 301 2.66 -30.64 3.83
C TYR A 301 2.72 -29.12 3.72
N THR A 302 3.59 -28.62 2.85
CA THR A 302 3.93 -27.20 2.72
C THR A 302 4.09 -26.83 1.25
N GLY A 303 3.91 -25.54 0.91
CA GLY A 303 4.16 -25.07 -0.44
C GLY A 303 3.95 -23.57 -0.62
N THR A 304 4.43 -23.03 -1.75
CA THR A 304 4.38 -21.60 -2.09
C THR A 304 3.61 -21.34 -3.37
N ALA A 305 2.93 -20.20 -3.47
CA ALA A 305 2.13 -19.84 -4.63
C ALA A 305 3.01 -19.39 -5.81
N GLY A 306 2.70 -19.90 -7.00
CA GLY A 306 3.57 -19.84 -8.18
C GLY A 306 3.73 -18.48 -8.87
N GLU A 307 2.99 -17.46 -8.45
CA GLU A 307 3.12 -16.09 -8.99
C GLU A 307 3.65 -15.11 -7.91
N ALA A 308 3.71 -15.53 -6.64
CA ALA A 308 4.33 -14.79 -5.52
C ALA A 308 5.86 -14.99 -5.50
N ALA A 309 6.54 -14.61 -6.59
CA ALA A 309 7.97 -14.86 -6.79
C ALA A 309 8.63 -14.04 -7.91
N VAL A 310 7.97 -13.03 -8.48
CA VAL A 310 8.54 -12.27 -9.60
C VAL A 310 9.46 -11.19 -9.03
N GLY A 311 10.78 -11.42 -9.11
CA GLY A 311 11.82 -10.42 -8.78
C GLY A 311 12.65 -10.71 -7.53
N ILE A 312 12.27 -11.69 -6.71
CA ILE A 312 13.05 -12.10 -5.52
C ILE A 312 14.04 -13.20 -5.96
N PRO A 313 15.36 -12.98 -5.87
CA PRO A 313 16.38 -13.94 -6.32
C PRO A 313 16.39 -15.20 -5.45
N ARG A 314 16.45 -16.38 -6.10
CA ARG A 314 16.39 -17.68 -5.41
C ARG A 314 17.60 -18.56 -5.64
N THR A 315 18.21 -18.47 -6.82
CA THR A 315 19.44 -19.20 -7.17
C THR A 315 20.64 -18.25 -7.17
N ALA A 316 21.85 -18.80 -7.13
CA ALA A 316 23.07 -17.99 -7.23
C ALA A 316 23.14 -17.19 -8.55
N GLU A 317 22.57 -17.72 -9.65
CA GLU A 317 22.49 -17.01 -10.94
C GLU A 317 21.50 -15.85 -10.87
N ASP A 318 20.32 -16.06 -10.27
CA ASP A 318 19.35 -14.98 -10.05
C ASP A 318 19.95 -13.87 -9.19
N TRP A 319 20.64 -14.25 -8.11
CA TRP A 319 21.35 -13.33 -7.23
C TRP A 319 22.41 -12.53 -7.97
N ARG A 320 23.25 -13.17 -8.79
CA ARG A 320 24.25 -12.45 -9.60
C ARG A 320 23.60 -11.43 -10.53
N SER A 321 22.53 -11.80 -11.23
CA SER A 321 21.82 -10.88 -12.11
C SER A 321 21.20 -9.70 -11.34
N TYR A 322 20.54 -10.00 -10.22
CA TYR A 322 19.90 -9.01 -9.36
C TYR A 322 20.91 -7.99 -8.81
N LEU A 323 22.01 -8.50 -8.25
CA LEU A 323 23.08 -7.72 -7.62
C LEU A 323 23.91 -6.92 -8.63
N ALA A 324 24.06 -7.41 -9.87
CA ALA A 324 24.67 -6.64 -10.94
C ALA A 324 23.78 -5.44 -11.32
N GLY A 325 22.46 -5.66 -11.40
CA GLY A 325 21.50 -4.57 -11.58
C GLY A 325 21.53 -3.58 -10.42
N TYR A 326 21.64 -4.06 -9.18
CA TYR A 326 21.70 -3.19 -8.00
C TYR A 326 23.02 -2.39 -7.95
N SER A 327 24.16 -3.03 -8.24
CA SER A 327 25.46 -2.36 -8.36
C SER A 327 25.42 -1.24 -9.39
N ALA A 328 24.83 -1.51 -10.57
CA ALA A 328 24.67 -0.49 -11.60
C ALA A 328 23.76 0.66 -11.17
N ASP A 329 22.74 0.40 -10.36
CA ASP A 329 21.85 1.44 -9.83
C ASP A 329 22.56 2.30 -8.77
N MET A 330 23.34 1.70 -7.86
CA MET A 330 24.13 2.45 -6.87
C MET A 330 25.22 3.30 -7.52
N LEU A 331 26.01 2.73 -8.44
CA LEU A 331 27.07 3.44 -9.15
C LEU A 331 26.58 4.63 -10.00
N ARG A 332 25.28 4.70 -10.34
CA ARG A 332 24.70 5.87 -11.02
C ARG A 332 24.44 7.05 -10.08
N VAL A 333 24.21 6.77 -8.80
CA VAL A 333 23.81 7.74 -7.79
C VAL A 333 25.01 8.27 -7.02
N MET A 334 26.00 7.41 -6.79
CA MET A 334 27.22 7.77 -6.06
C MET A 334 28.03 8.84 -6.80
N ASP A 335 28.58 9.79 -6.07
CA ASP A 335 29.49 10.79 -6.62
C ASP A 335 30.93 10.27 -6.75
N GLU A 336 31.79 11.04 -7.41
CA GLU A 336 33.17 10.62 -7.69
C GLU A 336 33.98 10.39 -6.40
N GLU A 337 33.72 11.14 -5.33
CA GLU A 337 34.43 10.99 -4.04
C GLU A 337 33.96 9.72 -3.32
N GLU A 338 32.66 9.44 -3.32
CA GLU A 338 32.07 8.20 -2.79
C GLU A 338 32.58 6.97 -3.55
N ILE A 339 32.68 7.05 -4.88
CA ILE A 339 33.26 5.99 -5.71
C ILE A 339 34.75 5.82 -5.40
N LEU A 340 35.52 6.91 -5.26
CA LEU A 340 36.95 6.86 -4.92
C LEU A 340 37.19 6.24 -3.53
N ALA A 341 36.37 6.59 -2.53
CA ALA A 341 36.45 5.99 -1.20
C ALA A 341 36.23 4.47 -1.25
N LEU A 342 35.27 3.99 -2.05
CA LEU A 342 35.08 2.55 -2.26
C LEU A 342 36.24 1.86 -2.97
N LEU A 343 36.96 2.57 -3.84
CA LEU A 343 38.09 2.02 -4.58
C LEU A 343 39.34 1.90 -3.70
N ASP A 344 39.59 2.89 -2.84
CA ASP A 344 40.71 2.86 -1.88
C ASP A 344 40.56 1.69 -0.89
N GLU A 345 39.34 1.36 -0.43
CA GLU A 345 39.07 0.19 0.41
C GLU A 345 39.24 -1.16 -0.33
N LYS A 346 39.06 -1.18 -1.66
CA LYS A 346 39.19 -2.39 -2.50
C LYS A 346 40.66 -2.70 -2.88
N GLU A 347 41.51 -1.67 -3.01
CA GLU A 347 42.95 -1.85 -3.26
C GLU A 347 43.68 -2.49 -2.07
N ASP A 348 43.25 -2.24 -0.83
CA ASP A 348 43.83 -2.85 0.37
C ASP A 348 43.43 -4.33 0.57
N SER A 349 42.35 -4.80 -0.08
CA SER A 349 41.84 -6.16 0.05
C SER A 349 42.10 -7.08 -1.15
N THR A 350 42.28 -6.54 -2.36
CA THR A 350 42.55 -7.33 -3.57
C THR A 350 43.59 -6.61 -4.45
N GLY A 351 44.87 -6.98 -4.32
CA GLY A 351 45.99 -6.30 -5.01
C GLY A 351 46.06 -6.56 -6.53
N ALA A 352 45.06 -6.11 -7.28
CA ALA A 352 44.85 -6.37 -8.71
C ALA A 352 44.27 -5.13 -9.42
N GLY A 353 45.14 -4.15 -9.70
CA GLY A 353 44.78 -2.89 -10.37
C GLY A 353 44.19 -3.04 -11.79
N GLU A 354 43.62 -1.91 -12.24
CA GLU A 354 42.92 -1.60 -13.51
C GLU A 354 41.39 -1.65 -13.49
N HIS A 355 40.79 -0.44 -13.44
CA HIS A 355 39.45 -0.02 -13.87
C HIS A 355 38.20 -0.74 -13.29
N PRO A 356 37.12 0.00 -12.99
CA PRO A 356 36.02 -0.50 -12.18
C PRO A 356 35.31 -1.68 -12.84
N THR A 357 35.22 -2.80 -12.13
CA THR A 357 34.21 -3.81 -12.42
C THR A 357 32.85 -3.25 -12.02
N PRO A 358 31.78 -3.39 -12.83
CA PRO A 358 30.42 -2.93 -12.51
C PRO A 358 29.74 -3.77 -11.41
N TRP A 359 30.54 -4.29 -10.47
CA TRP A 359 30.17 -5.28 -9.46
C TRP A 359 30.71 -4.85 -8.10
N LEU A 360 29.80 -4.51 -7.18
CA LEU A 360 30.14 -4.10 -5.81
C LEU A 360 30.40 -5.28 -4.86
N GLY A 361 30.00 -6.49 -5.25
CA GLY A 361 30.22 -7.70 -4.46
C GLY A 361 31.64 -8.27 -4.56
N PHE A 362 31.80 -9.43 -3.93
CA PHE A 362 32.99 -10.28 -3.99
C PHE A 362 32.75 -11.46 -4.94
N ASP A 363 33.77 -12.31 -5.10
CA ASP A 363 33.58 -13.63 -5.68
C ASP A 363 32.63 -14.46 -4.80
N GLY A 364 31.86 -15.35 -5.43
CA GLY A 364 30.93 -16.22 -4.70
C GLY A 364 31.66 -17.29 -3.90
N ALA A 365 31.16 -17.60 -2.71
CA ALA A 365 31.70 -18.65 -1.86
C ALA A 365 31.58 -20.03 -2.54
N THR A 366 32.61 -20.86 -2.40
CA THR A 366 32.54 -22.25 -2.85
C THR A 366 31.62 -23.07 -1.94
N GLU A 367 31.13 -24.20 -2.44
CA GLU A 367 30.28 -25.09 -1.67
C GLU A 367 30.98 -25.55 -0.38
N GLU A 368 32.30 -25.80 -0.43
CA GLU A 368 33.09 -26.18 0.74
C GLU A 368 33.15 -25.07 1.80
N GLN A 369 33.23 -23.80 1.38
CA GLN A 369 33.22 -22.67 2.31
C GLN A 369 31.86 -22.52 3.00
N ILE A 370 30.77 -22.70 2.25
CA ILE A 370 29.41 -22.65 2.78
C ILE A 370 29.14 -23.83 3.71
N GLU A 371 29.56 -25.05 3.36
CA GLU A 371 29.44 -26.23 4.22
C GLU A 371 30.24 -26.07 5.52
N ALA A 372 31.46 -25.53 5.45
CA ALA A 372 32.28 -25.23 6.63
C ALA A 372 31.61 -24.17 7.54
N LEU A 373 30.95 -23.18 6.95
CA LEU A 373 30.15 -22.21 7.70
C LEU A 373 28.96 -22.88 8.41
N GLU A 374 28.21 -23.72 7.71
CA GLU A 374 27.07 -24.43 8.30
C GLU A 374 27.49 -25.38 9.41
N GLU A 375 28.64 -26.06 9.26
CA GLU A 375 29.25 -26.86 10.32
C GLU A 375 29.61 -26.00 11.53
N ARG A 376 30.20 -24.81 11.30
CA ARG A 376 30.53 -23.85 12.37
C ARG A 376 29.31 -23.30 13.09
N LEU A 377 28.21 -23.04 12.38
CA LEU A 377 26.95 -22.57 12.96
C LEU A 377 26.14 -23.69 13.60
N GLY A 378 26.38 -24.95 13.23
CA GLY A 378 25.62 -26.13 13.67
C GLY A 378 24.23 -26.24 13.05
N THR A 379 23.96 -25.52 11.95
CA THR A 379 22.68 -25.53 11.25
C THR A 379 22.86 -25.17 9.78
N ARG A 380 21.93 -25.61 8.94
CA ARG A 380 21.89 -25.23 7.52
C ARG A 380 21.36 -23.80 7.37
N LEU A 381 21.98 -23.01 6.50
CA LEU A 381 21.56 -21.64 6.21
C LEU A 381 20.21 -21.60 5.46
N PRO A 382 19.45 -20.50 5.57
CA PRO A 382 18.24 -20.32 4.78
C PRO A 382 18.58 -20.27 3.28
N PRO A 383 17.74 -20.86 2.39
CA PRO A 383 18.08 -21.07 0.98
C PRO A 383 18.51 -19.80 0.24
N SER A 384 17.85 -18.67 0.48
CA SER A 384 18.13 -17.40 -0.19
C SER A 384 19.47 -16.80 0.24
N TYR A 385 19.81 -16.87 1.54
CA TYR A 385 21.10 -16.40 2.05
C TYR A 385 22.25 -17.32 1.63
N ARG A 386 22.02 -18.65 1.61
CA ARG A 386 22.99 -19.61 1.06
C ARG A 386 23.29 -19.30 -0.42
N SER A 387 22.25 -19.07 -1.21
CA SER A 387 22.38 -18.78 -2.65
C SER A 387 23.01 -17.39 -2.89
N PHE A 388 22.76 -16.44 -2.00
CA PHE A 388 23.44 -15.14 -1.99
C PHE A 388 24.94 -15.32 -1.76
N LEU A 389 25.36 -16.08 -0.74
CA LEU A 389 26.79 -16.34 -0.47
C LEU A 389 27.48 -17.04 -1.65
N ALA A 390 26.80 -17.97 -2.32
CA ALA A 390 27.29 -18.61 -3.54
C ALA A 390 27.40 -17.64 -4.74
N ALA A 391 26.65 -16.54 -4.74
CA ALA A 391 26.74 -15.48 -5.73
C ALA A 391 27.85 -14.46 -5.39
N SER A 392 27.97 -14.11 -4.11
CA SER A 392 28.93 -13.14 -3.53
C SER A 392 29.22 -13.48 -2.07
N ASP A 393 30.48 -13.73 -1.70
CA ASP A 393 30.89 -14.09 -0.34
C ASP A 393 31.01 -12.86 0.58
N GLY A 394 29.86 -12.25 0.89
CA GLY A 394 29.77 -10.92 1.49
C GLY A 394 29.41 -9.86 0.44
N TRP A 395 29.28 -8.60 0.85
CA TRP A 395 28.90 -7.52 -0.06
C TRP A 395 29.32 -6.15 0.46
N ASN A 396 29.76 -5.25 -0.43
CA ASN A 396 30.06 -3.87 -0.07
C ASN A 396 28.93 -2.95 -0.53
N VAL A 397 28.54 -2.04 0.35
CA VAL A 397 27.46 -1.05 0.21
C VAL A 397 26.15 -1.73 -0.15
N MET A 398 25.37 -2.09 0.87
CA MET A 398 24.05 -2.73 0.68
C MET A 398 22.90 -1.71 0.76
N GLY A 399 23.19 -0.47 1.17
CA GLY A 399 22.20 0.61 1.29
C GLY A 399 22.81 1.85 1.95
N ALA A 400 21.96 2.80 2.37
CA ALA A 400 22.41 4.06 2.97
C ALA A 400 23.03 3.90 4.37
N PHE A 401 22.68 2.82 5.08
CA PHE A 401 23.04 2.63 6.49
C PHE A 401 23.75 1.30 6.78
N VAL A 402 23.87 0.40 5.80
CA VAL A 402 24.66 -0.83 5.88
C VAL A 402 25.74 -0.81 4.81
N TYR A 403 26.98 -0.60 5.25
CA TYR A 403 28.15 -0.41 4.41
C TYR A 403 28.77 -1.74 3.98
N SER A 404 28.56 -2.82 4.72
CA SER A 404 28.98 -4.15 4.28
C SER A 404 28.18 -5.29 4.90
N LEU A 405 28.11 -6.42 4.18
CA LEU A 405 27.60 -7.69 4.66
C LEU A 405 28.74 -8.70 4.84
N ARG A 406 28.63 -9.48 5.91
CA ARG A 406 29.58 -10.53 6.28
C ARG A 406 29.56 -11.67 5.27
N GLY A 407 30.76 -12.15 4.93
CA GLY A 407 30.99 -13.38 4.17
C GLY A 407 31.11 -14.61 5.08
N THR A 408 31.41 -15.76 4.49
CA THR A 408 31.47 -17.08 5.13
C THR A 408 32.47 -17.18 6.27
N SER A 409 33.55 -16.39 6.21
CA SER A 409 34.60 -16.36 7.23
C SER A 409 34.24 -15.52 8.46
N SER A 410 33.39 -14.49 8.31
CA SER A 410 33.10 -13.51 9.36
C SER A 410 31.66 -13.55 9.88
N VAL A 411 30.70 -14.11 9.14
CA VAL A 411 29.31 -14.24 9.60
C VAL A 411 29.22 -15.17 10.81
N GLY A 412 28.35 -14.85 11.78
CA GLY A 412 28.25 -15.59 13.03
C GLY A 412 27.02 -15.25 13.85
N TRP A 413 26.79 -16.04 14.90
CA TRP A 413 25.75 -15.73 15.88
C TRP A 413 26.09 -14.43 16.61
N MET A 414 25.09 -13.58 16.80
CA MET A 414 25.27 -12.26 17.41
C MET A 414 25.97 -12.35 18.78
N ARG A 415 25.59 -13.33 19.61
CA ARG A 415 26.20 -13.59 20.92
C ARG A 415 27.69 -13.92 20.89
N ASP A 416 28.19 -14.43 19.76
CA ASP A 416 29.57 -14.90 19.60
C ASP A 416 30.47 -13.82 18.95
N LEU A 417 29.87 -12.81 18.30
CA LEU A 417 30.59 -11.76 17.56
C LEU A 417 30.91 -10.50 18.40
N GLY A 418 30.17 -10.20 19.47
CA GLY A 418 30.54 -9.13 20.39
C GLY A 418 29.39 -8.46 21.13
N SER A 419 29.70 -7.32 21.77
CA SER A 419 28.78 -6.55 22.62
C SER A 419 28.70 -5.06 22.29
N ASP A 420 29.55 -4.55 21.38
CA ASP A 420 29.76 -3.11 21.19
C ASP A 420 28.60 -2.40 20.48
N TRP A 421 27.57 -3.14 20.11
CA TRP A 421 26.40 -2.70 19.37
C TRP A 421 25.29 -2.08 20.23
N GLY A 422 25.43 -2.10 21.57
CA GLY A 422 24.39 -1.67 22.52
C GLY A 422 23.12 -2.55 22.53
N LEU A 423 23.12 -3.62 21.72
CA LEU A 423 22.01 -4.52 21.46
C LEU A 423 22.32 -5.92 21.99
N GLY A 424 21.43 -6.49 22.81
CA GLY A 424 21.57 -7.86 23.30
C GLY A 424 20.41 -8.75 22.87
N GLU A 425 20.66 -10.06 22.69
CA GLU A 425 19.62 -11.04 22.33
C GLU A 425 18.39 -11.00 23.26
N HIS A 426 18.59 -10.66 24.54
CA HIS A 426 17.49 -10.53 25.50
C HIS A 426 16.54 -9.36 25.15
N HIS A 427 17.04 -8.27 24.57
CA HIS A 427 16.20 -7.18 24.09
C HIS A 427 15.43 -7.62 22.84
N LEU A 428 16.11 -8.24 21.86
CA LEU A 428 15.50 -8.76 20.64
C LEU A 428 14.38 -9.79 20.91
N LYS A 429 14.57 -10.66 21.91
CA LYS A 429 13.53 -11.61 22.35
C LYS A 429 12.29 -10.93 22.93
N LYS A 430 12.44 -9.76 23.57
CA LYS A 430 11.29 -8.96 24.02
C LYS A 430 10.55 -8.30 22.86
N GLU A 431 11.29 -7.95 21.80
CA GLU A 431 10.75 -7.38 20.56
C GLU A 431 10.14 -8.44 19.63
N GLY A 432 10.26 -9.74 19.95
CA GLY A 432 9.56 -10.83 19.25
C GLY A 432 10.45 -11.83 18.50
N MET A 433 11.78 -11.67 18.50
CA MET A 433 12.67 -12.71 17.95
C MET A 433 12.61 -13.99 18.78
N VAL A 434 12.63 -15.14 18.11
CA VAL A 434 12.35 -16.44 18.70
C VAL A 434 13.64 -17.23 18.93
N GLY A 435 14.48 -17.34 17.90
CA GLY A 435 15.65 -18.21 17.90
C GLY A 435 16.99 -17.49 18.13
N PRO A 436 18.10 -18.22 17.96
CA PRO A 436 19.42 -17.63 17.83
C PRO A 436 19.46 -16.64 16.66
N THR A 437 20.08 -15.49 16.88
CA THR A 437 20.15 -14.41 15.89
C THR A 437 21.46 -14.46 15.11
N LEU A 438 21.37 -14.66 13.80
CA LEU A 438 22.53 -14.51 12.91
C LEU A 438 22.67 -13.04 12.53
N LEU A 439 23.85 -12.46 12.75
CA LEU A 439 24.16 -11.09 12.36
C LEU A 439 24.82 -11.11 10.98
N VAL A 440 24.14 -10.57 9.97
CA VAL A 440 24.59 -10.61 8.57
C VAL A 440 25.27 -9.31 8.15
N SER A 441 24.89 -8.17 8.72
CA SER A 441 25.60 -6.90 8.52
C SER A 441 26.94 -6.86 9.25
N ASP A 442 27.93 -6.17 8.68
CA ASP A 442 29.24 -5.94 9.28
C ASP A 442 29.42 -4.48 9.70
N GLU A 443 29.80 -3.61 8.76
CA GLU A 443 29.95 -2.17 9.00
C GLU A 443 28.63 -1.44 8.71
N THR A 444 28.19 -0.61 9.65
CA THR A 444 26.84 -0.04 9.66
C THR A 444 26.82 1.31 10.38
N ASP A 445 25.84 2.16 10.05
CA ASP A 445 25.50 3.35 10.86
C ASP A 445 24.39 3.01 11.84
N ALA A 446 24.73 2.24 12.88
CA ALA A 446 23.81 1.83 13.94
C ALA A 446 22.51 1.13 13.44
N GLN A 447 22.59 0.45 12.28
CA GLN A 447 21.55 -0.37 11.68
C GLN A 447 22.06 -1.80 11.45
N TYR A 448 21.41 -2.82 12.02
CA TYR A 448 21.84 -4.22 11.93
C TYR A 448 20.83 -5.09 11.18
N TRP A 449 21.35 -5.97 10.32
CA TRP A 449 20.56 -6.97 9.61
C TRP A 449 20.66 -8.32 10.29
N LEU A 450 19.50 -8.84 10.68
CA LEU A 450 19.37 -9.98 11.57
C LEU A 450 18.54 -11.08 10.90
N LEU A 451 19.01 -12.33 10.97
CA LEU A 451 18.20 -13.50 10.59
C LEU A 451 17.83 -14.31 11.84
N ASP A 452 16.55 -14.67 11.96
CA ASP A 452 16.01 -15.43 13.08
C ASP A 452 15.96 -16.93 12.77
N ALA A 453 16.89 -17.71 13.32
CA ALA A 453 16.92 -19.16 13.10
C ALA A 453 15.77 -19.93 13.80
N GLY A 454 14.95 -19.25 14.62
CA GLY A 454 13.77 -19.82 15.28
C GLY A 454 12.46 -19.51 14.58
N ASP A 455 12.44 -18.52 13.68
CA ASP A 455 11.29 -18.14 12.87
C ASP A 455 11.53 -18.57 11.41
N VAL A 456 11.38 -19.88 11.20
CA VAL A 456 11.69 -20.55 9.94
C VAL A 456 10.40 -20.79 9.15
N SER A 457 10.36 -20.29 7.93
CA SER A 457 9.26 -20.52 7.00
C SER A 457 9.27 -21.97 6.47
N PRO A 458 8.17 -22.43 5.87
CA PRO A 458 8.05 -23.82 5.41
C PRO A 458 9.02 -24.22 4.28
N ASP A 459 9.52 -23.26 3.52
CA ASP A 459 10.55 -23.43 2.49
C ASP A 459 11.99 -23.38 3.05
N GLY A 460 12.13 -23.19 4.37
CA GLY A 460 13.40 -23.16 5.07
C GLY A 460 14.04 -21.78 5.14
N GLU A 461 13.38 -20.73 4.65
CA GLU A 461 13.84 -19.35 4.85
C GLU A 461 13.73 -18.96 6.32
N TRP A 462 14.61 -18.07 6.75
CA TRP A 462 14.56 -17.50 8.09
C TRP A 462 13.96 -16.11 7.97
N ALA A 463 13.13 -15.74 8.93
CA ALA A 463 12.65 -14.37 9.02
C ALA A 463 13.83 -13.41 9.15
N ALA A 464 13.76 -12.31 8.42
CA ALA A 464 14.82 -11.31 8.37
C ALA A 464 14.29 -9.98 8.90
N TYR A 465 15.14 -9.25 9.62
CA TYR A 465 14.78 -8.02 10.30
C TYR A 465 15.88 -6.97 10.17
N ILE A 466 15.47 -5.70 10.14
CA ILE A 466 16.34 -4.55 10.39
C ILE A 466 16.14 -4.10 11.82
N TRP A 467 17.22 -3.87 12.56
CA TRP A 467 17.18 -3.10 13.80
C TRP A 467 17.97 -1.82 13.60
N ALA A 468 17.45 -0.66 14.00
CA ALA A 468 18.19 0.61 13.93
C ALA A 468 18.02 1.41 15.21
N SER A 469 19.07 2.11 15.64
CA SER A 469 19.09 2.80 16.95
C SER A 469 18.12 3.99 17.08
N TRP A 470 17.62 4.55 15.97
CA TRP A 470 16.64 5.64 15.96
C TRP A 470 15.18 5.17 15.82
N TYR A 471 14.94 3.88 15.56
CA TYR A 471 13.58 3.32 15.49
C TYR A 471 13.17 2.67 16.83
N PRO A 472 11.86 2.62 17.15
CA PRO A 472 11.39 2.35 18.52
C PRO A 472 11.40 0.86 18.93
N GLY A 473 12.07 -0.02 18.18
CA GLY A 473 12.10 -1.47 18.38
C GLY A 473 12.78 -2.20 17.21
N LEU A 474 12.45 -3.49 17.05
CA LEU A 474 12.75 -4.28 15.86
C LEU A 474 11.91 -3.79 14.67
N GLY A 475 12.50 -3.69 13.47
CA GLY A 475 11.84 -3.24 12.25
C GLY A 475 10.83 -4.26 11.69
N GLU A 476 10.31 -3.97 10.50
CA GLU A 476 9.35 -4.85 9.82
C GLU A 476 9.93 -6.27 9.63
N ARG A 477 9.08 -7.28 9.80
CA ARG A 477 9.43 -8.68 9.56
C ARG A 477 9.42 -8.99 8.06
N HIS A 478 10.56 -9.38 7.51
CA HIS A 478 10.66 -9.95 6.17
C HIS A 478 10.62 -11.48 6.22
N GLY A 479 10.04 -12.12 5.21
CA GLY A 479 9.89 -13.58 5.12
C GLY A 479 11.19 -14.33 4.83
N SER A 480 12.17 -13.64 4.24
CA SER A 480 13.47 -14.19 3.86
C SER A 480 14.54 -13.10 3.80
N PHE A 481 15.80 -13.51 3.70
CA PHE A 481 16.91 -12.59 3.42
C PHE A 481 16.73 -11.88 2.06
N ALA A 482 16.23 -12.58 1.03
CA ALA A 482 16.00 -11.98 -0.27
C ALA A 482 14.91 -10.88 -0.25
N GLU A 483 13.85 -11.06 0.55
CA GLU A 483 12.83 -10.02 0.75
C GLU A 483 13.40 -8.78 1.46
N LEU A 484 14.28 -8.99 2.45
CA LEU A 484 14.96 -7.89 3.13
C LEU A 484 15.83 -7.09 2.15
N VAL A 485 16.64 -7.76 1.32
CA VAL A 485 17.46 -7.08 0.29
C VAL A 485 16.59 -6.31 -0.71
N ALA A 486 15.45 -6.89 -1.12
CA ALA A 486 14.54 -6.22 -2.04
C ALA A 486 13.90 -4.96 -1.42
N ALA A 487 13.54 -5.02 -0.13
CA ALA A 487 13.04 -3.86 0.60
C ALA A 487 14.11 -2.78 0.75
N GLU A 488 15.36 -3.16 1.04
CA GLU A 488 16.46 -2.19 1.14
C GLU A 488 16.74 -1.50 -0.19
N ARG A 489 16.75 -2.24 -1.31
CA ARG A 489 16.92 -1.62 -2.63
C ARG A 489 15.83 -0.57 -2.92
N ALA A 490 14.58 -0.86 -2.56
CA ALA A 490 13.48 0.09 -2.71
C ALA A 490 13.67 1.32 -1.80
N SER A 491 14.10 1.11 -0.55
CA SER A 491 14.45 2.18 0.40
C SER A 491 15.58 3.06 -0.13
N PHE A 492 16.65 2.45 -0.65
CA PHE A 492 17.76 3.15 -1.31
C PHE A 492 17.26 4.01 -2.47
N GLU A 493 16.46 3.45 -3.38
CA GLU A 493 15.91 4.20 -4.52
C GLU A 493 15.04 5.39 -4.09
N GLU A 494 14.32 5.27 -2.97
CA GLU A 494 13.52 6.34 -2.38
C GLU A 494 14.39 7.42 -1.72
N LEU A 495 15.35 7.04 -0.89
CA LEU A 495 16.26 7.98 -0.21
C LEU A 495 17.10 8.77 -1.22
N SER A 496 17.67 8.08 -2.22
CA SER A 496 18.43 8.74 -3.28
C SER A 496 17.58 9.73 -4.07
N ARG A 497 16.30 9.40 -4.33
CA ARG A 497 15.35 10.34 -4.95
C ARG A 497 15.10 11.56 -4.06
N ASP A 498 14.90 11.36 -2.76
CA ASP A 498 14.66 12.43 -1.79
C ASP A 498 15.87 13.36 -1.61
N GLU A 499 17.07 12.83 -1.80
CA GLU A 499 18.33 13.59 -1.85
C GLU A 499 18.55 14.30 -3.21
N GLY A 500 17.71 14.02 -4.22
CA GLY A 500 17.80 14.62 -5.55
C GLY A 500 18.77 13.90 -6.50
N ARG A 501 19.15 12.67 -6.18
CA ARG A 501 20.02 11.80 -6.98
C ARG A 501 19.23 10.53 -7.40
N PRO A 502 18.13 10.64 -8.17
CA PRO A 502 17.33 9.48 -8.56
C PRO A 502 18.13 8.50 -9.44
N VAL A 503 17.92 7.19 -9.25
CA VAL A 503 18.63 6.13 -10.02
C VAL A 503 18.37 6.22 -11.54
N ARG A 504 17.19 6.68 -11.94
CA ARG A 504 16.74 6.75 -13.34
C ARG A 504 16.05 8.09 -13.64
N PRO A 505 16.80 9.19 -13.78
CA PRO A 505 16.24 10.54 -13.94
C PRO A 505 15.59 10.80 -15.31
N GLU A 506 15.72 9.87 -16.26
CA GLU A 506 15.33 10.14 -17.65
C GLU A 506 13.84 10.45 -17.76
N ALA A 507 13.51 11.42 -18.61
CA ALA A 507 12.17 11.95 -18.85
C ALA A 507 11.52 12.72 -17.69
N ALA A 508 12.24 13.02 -16.60
CA ALA A 508 11.73 13.87 -15.51
C ALA A 508 11.21 15.23 -16.03
N ASP A 509 12.00 15.91 -16.86
CA ASP A 509 11.64 17.21 -17.45
C ASP A 509 10.44 17.14 -18.40
N ASP A 510 10.36 16.08 -19.22
CA ASP A 510 9.25 15.86 -20.15
C ASP A 510 7.94 15.62 -19.40
N LEU A 511 7.99 14.81 -18.33
CA LEU A 511 6.86 14.56 -17.45
C LEU A 511 6.47 15.82 -16.69
N LEU A 512 7.42 16.58 -16.14
CA LEU A 512 7.15 17.86 -15.48
C LEU A 512 6.45 18.84 -16.43
N ALA A 513 6.91 18.95 -17.69
CA ALA A 513 6.28 19.78 -18.71
C ALA A 513 4.86 19.27 -19.08
N GLN A 514 4.67 17.95 -19.14
CA GLN A 514 3.35 17.34 -19.37
C GLN A 514 2.38 17.65 -18.22
N GLY A 515 2.83 17.50 -16.96
CA GLY A 515 1.99 17.77 -15.78
C GLY A 515 1.57 19.23 -15.70
N ARG A 516 2.48 20.16 -16.02
CA ARG A 516 2.17 21.60 -16.13
C ARG A 516 1.09 21.87 -17.18
N ARG A 517 1.22 21.29 -18.38
CA ARG A 517 0.21 21.44 -19.44
C ARG A 517 -1.15 20.89 -19.00
N ALA A 518 -1.19 19.67 -18.47
CA ALA A 518 -2.42 19.06 -17.97
C ALA A 518 -3.09 19.93 -16.88
N ALA A 519 -2.31 20.49 -15.95
CA ALA A 519 -2.83 21.38 -14.91
C ALA A 519 -3.45 22.65 -15.51
N LEU A 520 -2.76 23.29 -16.47
CA LEU A 520 -3.27 24.48 -17.16
C LEU A 520 -4.46 24.18 -18.08
N GLU A 521 -4.63 22.94 -18.55
CA GLU A 521 -5.79 22.49 -19.32
C GLU A 521 -7.00 22.12 -18.45
N GLY A 522 -6.90 22.27 -17.13
CA GLY A 522 -7.96 21.91 -16.18
C GLY A 522 -8.04 20.41 -15.89
N GLN A 523 -7.05 19.63 -16.32
CA GLN A 523 -6.98 18.18 -16.11
C GLN A 523 -6.24 17.84 -14.80
N ALA A 524 -6.75 18.34 -13.67
CA ALA A 524 -6.05 18.29 -12.38
C ALA A 524 -5.62 16.87 -11.96
N HIS A 525 -6.46 15.85 -12.16
CA HIS A 525 -6.11 14.47 -11.80
C HIS A 525 -5.00 13.88 -12.69
N GLU A 526 -5.02 14.16 -13.99
CA GLU A 526 -3.95 13.75 -14.90
C GLU A 526 -2.63 14.43 -14.53
N ALA A 527 -2.69 15.73 -14.21
CA ALA A 527 -1.52 16.47 -13.76
C ALA A 527 -0.92 15.89 -12.47
N LEU A 528 -1.74 15.48 -11.50
CA LEU A 528 -1.26 14.83 -10.26
C LEU A 528 -0.54 13.50 -10.54
N ASP A 529 -1.09 12.63 -11.39
CA ASP A 529 -0.42 11.38 -11.77
C ASP A 529 0.91 11.63 -12.49
N VAL A 530 0.92 12.59 -13.41
CA VAL A 530 2.14 12.94 -14.16
C VAL A 530 3.19 13.57 -13.24
N PHE A 531 2.81 14.46 -12.31
CA PHE A 531 3.74 15.02 -11.33
C PHE A 531 4.29 13.95 -10.38
N ARG A 532 3.47 12.99 -9.93
CA ARG A 532 3.97 11.83 -9.15
C ARG A 532 5.03 11.06 -9.92
N ARG A 533 4.80 10.77 -11.20
CA ARG A 533 5.77 10.06 -12.06
C ARG A 533 7.05 10.88 -12.28
N ALA A 534 6.95 12.20 -12.39
CA ALA A 534 8.12 13.09 -12.51
C ALA A 534 8.91 13.17 -11.18
N GLU A 535 8.22 13.19 -10.04
CA GLU A 535 8.83 13.12 -8.71
C GLU A 535 9.53 11.79 -8.47
N GLU A 536 8.95 10.66 -8.89
CA GLU A 536 9.61 9.34 -8.86
C GLU A 536 10.93 9.33 -9.64
N LYS A 537 11.02 10.22 -10.65
CA LYS A 537 12.19 10.49 -11.48
C LYS A 537 13.09 11.59 -10.92
N GLY A 538 12.84 12.04 -9.68
CA GLY A 538 13.63 13.02 -8.93
C GLY A 538 13.36 14.49 -9.24
N SER A 539 12.28 14.84 -9.94
CA SER A 539 11.93 16.25 -10.14
C SER A 539 11.37 16.87 -8.85
N GLY A 540 12.15 17.74 -8.21
CA GLY A 540 11.72 18.49 -7.03
C GLY A 540 10.61 19.48 -7.35
N ALA A 541 10.64 20.08 -8.55
CA ALA A 541 9.59 20.96 -9.04
C ALA A 541 8.25 20.23 -9.23
N ALA A 542 8.27 18.98 -9.69
CA ALA A 542 7.06 18.18 -9.80
C ALA A 542 6.48 17.84 -8.42
N ALA A 543 7.33 17.47 -7.46
CA ALA A 543 6.92 17.19 -6.09
C ALA A 543 6.24 18.42 -5.45
N TYR A 544 6.81 19.61 -5.64
CA TYR A 544 6.19 20.88 -5.20
C TYR A 544 4.86 21.16 -5.88
N LEU A 545 4.81 21.08 -7.22
CA LEU A 545 3.59 21.34 -7.99
C LEU A 545 2.47 20.34 -7.66
N LYS A 546 2.81 19.08 -7.35
CA LYS A 546 1.87 18.06 -6.87
C LYS A 546 1.21 18.50 -5.56
N VAL A 547 2.00 19.01 -4.61
CA VAL A 547 1.49 19.49 -3.31
C VAL A 547 0.63 20.74 -3.47
N VAL A 548 1.09 21.70 -4.29
CA VAL A 548 0.32 22.92 -4.61
C VAL A 548 -1.02 22.58 -5.26
N LEU A 549 -1.03 21.70 -6.26
CA LEU A 549 -2.26 21.27 -6.92
C LEU A 549 -3.20 20.53 -5.96
N SER A 550 -2.66 19.65 -5.13
CA SER A 550 -3.43 18.94 -4.10
C SER A 550 -4.10 19.89 -3.12
N ALA A 551 -3.46 21.02 -2.80
CA ALA A 551 -4.01 22.00 -1.85
C ALA A 551 -5.32 22.66 -2.33
N PHE A 552 -5.56 22.72 -3.65
CA PHE A 552 -6.83 23.18 -4.21
C PHE A 552 -7.93 22.11 -4.13
N LEU A 553 -7.55 20.83 -4.05
CA LEU A 553 -8.49 19.71 -3.91
C LEU A 553 -8.87 19.47 -2.45
N ASP A 554 -7.87 19.47 -1.58
CA ASP A 554 -8.01 19.42 -0.13
C ASP A 554 -6.84 20.16 0.53
N LEU A 555 -7.15 21.21 1.28
CA LEU A 555 -6.17 22.02 1.99
C LEU A 555 -5.69 21.34 3.30
N ARG A 556 -6.44 20.37 3.81
CA ARG A 556 -6.12 19.67 5.07
C ARG A 556 -4.80 18.91 4.91
N GLY A 557 -3.94 18.98 5.93
CA GLY A 557 -2.65 18.26 5.96
C GLY A 557 -1.58 18.74 4.97
N VAL A 558 -1.87 19.72 4.09
CA VAL A 558 -0.89 20.28 3.13
C VAL A 558 0.36 20.84 3.83
N HIS A 559 0.21 21.41 5.02
CA HIS A 559 1.35 21.91 5.80
C HIS A 559 2.36 20.82 6.19
N HIS A 560 1.92 19.57 6.44
CA HIS A 560 2.85 18.45 6.67
C HIS A 560 3.63 18.12 5.40
N LYS A 561 2.92 18.00 4.27
CA LYS A 561 3.54 17.72 2.96
C LYS A 561 4.56 18.79 2.57
N LEU A 562 4.21 20.08 2.73
CA LEU A 562 5.14 21.18 2.46
C LEU A 562 6.33 21.19 3.40
N ARG A 563 6.14 20.94 4.69
CA ARG A 563 7.24 20.92 5.67
C ARG A 563 8.26 19.83 5.34
N ASP A 564 7.81 18.64 4.99
CA ASP A 564 8.69 17.53 4.66
C ASP A 564 9.38 17.76 3.31
N LEU A 565 8.64 18.26 2.33
CA LEU A 565 9.17 18.60 1.01
C LEU A 565 10.24 19.71 1.07
N LEU A 566 10.02 20.76 1.86
CA LEU A 566 10.94 21.89 1.99
C LEU A 566 12.24 21.54 2.74
N ARG A 567 12.34 20.36 3.36
CA ARG A 567 13.60 19.85 3.92
C ARG A 567 14.50 19.20 2.87
N ARG A 568 14.01 18.95 1.65
CA ARG A 568 14.76 18.32 0.57
C ARG A 568 15.57 19.38 -0.19
N PRO A 569 16.93 19.36 -0.16
CA PRO A 569 17.74 20.42 -0.75
C PRO A 569 17.51 20.63 -2.25
N HIS A 570 17.32 19.55 -3.01
CA HIS A 570 17.09 19.62 -4.46
C HIS A 570 15.75 20.32 -4.80
N VAL A 571 14.70 20.11 -4.01
CA VAL A 571 13.42 20.81 -4.19
C VAL A 571 13.61 22.30 -3.98
N VAL A 572 14.34 22.68 -2.92
CA VAL A 572 14.61 24.09 -2.61
C VAL A 572 15.44 24.73 -3.72
N ALA A 573 16.43 24.02 -4.24
CA ALA A 573 17.26 24.48 -5.34
C ALA A 573 16.45 24.67 -6.64
N GLU A 574 15.54 23.74 -6.96
CA GLU A 574 14.70 23.83 -8.16
C GLU A 574 13.62 24.91 -8.07
N ILE A 575 12.98 25.10 -6.91
CA ILE A 575 11.89 26.06 -6.73
C ILE A 575 12.42 27.49 -6.49
N GLY A 576 13.52 27.60 -5.76
CA GLY A 576 14.11 28.87 -5.33
C GLY A 576 13.43 29.47 -4.09
N THR A 577 14.24 30.16 -3.28
CA THR A 577 13.82 30.75 -1.99
C THR A 577 12.74 31.82 -2.14
N GLU A 578 12.74 32.59 -3.23
CA GLU A 578 11.73 33.62 -3.51
C GLU A 578 10.32 33.02 -3.67
N GLN A 579 10.20 31.96 -4.47
CA GLN A 579 8.93 31.27 -4.71
C GLN A 579 8.45 30.54 -3.43
N ILE A 580 9.38 29.97 -2.66
CA ILE A 580 9.09 29.38 -1.36
C ILE A 580 8.53 30.42 -0.39
N ARG A 581 9.23 31.56 -0.23
CA ARG A 581 8.84 32.66 0.63
C ARG A 581 7.48 33.23 0.24
N ALA A 582 7.22 33.39 -1.05
CA ALA A 582 6.03 34.07 -1.57
C ALA A 582 4.78 33.19 -1.67
N GLU A 583 4.90 31.87 -1.88
CA GLU A 583 3.74 30.98 -2.04
C GLU A 583 3.74 29.78 -1.11
N ALA A 584 4.86 29.06 -0.96
CA ALA A 584 4.91 27.84 -0.15
C ALA A 584 4.67 28.14 1.34
N VAL A 585 5.34 29.17 1.88
CA VAL A 585 5.21 29.56 3.29
C VAL A 585 3.79 30.07 3.59
N PRO A 586 3.18 30.98 2.81
CA PRO A 586 1.79 31.37 3.03
C PRO A 586 0.80 30.21 2.93
N LEU A 587 1.00 29.27 2.01
CA LEU A 587 0.16 28.08 1.87
C LEU A 587 0.29 27.13 3.06
N LEU A 588 1.50 26.93 3.56
CA LEU A 588 1.78 26.15 4.77
C LEU A 588 1.08 26.76 5.99
N LEU A 589 1.28 28.07 6.23
CA LEU A 589 0.65 28.77 7.36
C LEU A 589 -0.86 28.69 7.29
N ARG A 590 -1.44 28.86 6.09
CA ARG A 590 -2.87 28.75 5.87
C ARG A 590 -3.39 27.33 6.13
N SER A 591 -2.71 26.30 5.63
CA SER A 591 -3.10 24.91 5.86
C SER A 591 -3.00 24.51 7.34
N ALA A 592 -2.04 25.08 8.08
CA ALA A 592 -1.86 24.85 9.51
C ALA A 592 -2.79 25.69 10.40
N GLY A 593 -3.55 26.65 9.83
CA GLY A 593 -4.41 27.55 10.60
C GLY A 593 -3.66 28.59 11.45
N LEU A 594 -2.43 28.94 11.06
CA LEU A 594 -1.54 29.85 11.80
C LEU A 594 -1.76 31.29 11.32
N ASP A 595 -2.82 31.91 11.84
CA ASP A 595 -3.32 33.21 11.38
C ASP A 595 -2.63 34.42 12.03
N THR A 596 -1.97 34.23 13.17
CA THR A 596 -1.21 35.27 13.88
C THR A 596 0.27 34.92 13.98
N PHE A 597 1.12 35.92 14.19
CA PHE A 597 2.54 35.66 14.46
C PHE A 597 2.74 34.77 15.68
N ALA A 598 1.97 34.98 16.77
CA ALA A 598 2.06 34.17 17.98
C ALA A 598 1.80 32.68 17.70
N ASP A 599 0.82 32.37 16.85
CA ASP A 599 0.53 30.99 16.43
C ASP A 599 1.64 30.44 15.51
N ALA A 600 2.13 31.27 14.59
CA ALA A 600 3.11 30.90 13.58
C ALA A 600 4.56 30.84 14.07
N ALA A 601 4.90 31.48 15.19
CA ALA A 601 6.29 31.77 15.58
C ALA A 601 7.17 30.52 15.70
N ARG A 602 6.61 29.40 16.18
CA ARG A 602 7.36 28.13 16.24
C ARG A 602 7.65 27.59 14.85
N GLU A 603 6.65 27.60 13.98
CA GLU A 603 6.78 27.04 12.63
C GLU A 603 7.72 27.89 11.76
N LEU A 604 7.65 29.22 11.89
CA LEU A 604 8.57 30.14 11.19
C LEU A 604 10.02 29.94 11.63
N ARG A 605 10.29 29.74 12.92
CA ARG A 605 11.65 29.42 13.40
C ARG A 605 12.15 28.10 12.83
N LEU A 606 11.33 27.05 12.87
CA LEU A 606 11.71 25.74 12.31
C LEU A 606 11.98 25.82 10.80
N LEU A 607 11.22 26.64 10.07
CA LEU A 607 11.44 26.87 8.65
C LEU A 607 12.72 27.68 8.38
N ASP A 608 13.00 28.72 9.18
CA ASP A 608 14.23 29.52 9.04
C ASP A 608 15.49 28.72 9.42
N GLU A 609 15.39 27.84 10.42
CA GLU A 609 16.45 26.87 10.77
C GLU A 609 16.73 25.87 9.64
N ALA A 610 15.67 25.38 8.97
CA ALA A 610 15.80 24.45 7.86
C ALA A 610 16.23 25.13 6.55
N LEU A 611 15.80 26.38 6.34
CA LEU A 611 15.99 27.17 5.11
C LEU A 611 16.46 28.58 5.46
N PRO A 612 17.76 28.74 5.81
CA PRO A 612 18.28 30.03 6.21
C PRO A 612 18.21 31.03 5.06
N GLY A 613 17.85 32.28 5.36
CA GLY A 613 17.81 33.36 4.38
C GLY A 613 16.46 33.56 3.67
N LEU A 614 15.39 32.92 4.15
CA LEU A 614 14.03 33.19 3.68
C LEU A 614 13.49 34.57 4.12
N GLY A 615 14.15 35.25 5.05
CA GLY A 615 13.71 36.57 5.54
C GLY A 615 12.28 36.52 6.11
N LEU A 616 12.03 35.51 6.96
CA LEU A 616 10.75 35.30 7.64
C LEU A 616 10.62 36.28 8.82
N PRO A 617 9.40 36.73 9.14
CA PRO A 617 9.19 37.68 10.22
C PRO A 617 9.53 37.07 11.58
N SER A 618 10.13 37.88 12.46
CA SER A 618 10.55 37.49 13.81
C SER A 618 9.73 38.12 14.94
N ASP A 619 8.85 39.08 14.62
CA ASP A 619 7.91 39.72 15.53
C ASP A 619 6.61 40.16 14.83
N ASP A 620 5.64 40.68 15.59
CA ASP A 620 4.34 41.16 15.08
C ASP A 620 4.46 42.33 14.09
N GLN A 621 5.47 43.19 14.25
CA GLN A 621 5.68 44.36 13.40
C GLN A 621 6.21 43.92 12.03
N GLU A 622 7.21 43.04 12.02
CA GLU A 622 7.73 42.39 10.81
C GLU A 622 6.67 41.50 10.16
N TRP A 623 5.87 40.77 10.95
CA TRP A 623 4.77 39.96 10.42
C TRP A 623 3.79 40.79 9.62
N THR A 624 3.41 41.97 10.12
CA THR A 624 2.48 42.87 9.42
C THR A 624 3.10 43.40 8.12
N ALA A 625 4.37 43.79 8.14
CA ALA A 625 5.08 44.24 6.94
C ALA A 625 5.24 43.10 5.92
N TRP A 626 5.59 41.90 6.38
CA TRP A 626 5.71 40.70 5.57
C TRP A 626 4.36 40.25 4.99
N LEU A 627 3.25 40.38 5.75
CA LEU A 627 1.88 40.21 5.28
C LEU A 627 1.50 41.21 4.17
N ALA A 628 2.17 42.36 4.09
CA ALA A 628 1.99 43.34 3.02
C ALA A 628 2.92 43.09 1.82
N GLU A 629 4.11 42.48 2.02
CA GLU A 629 4.98 41.93 0.96
C GLU A 629 4.40 40.66 0.29
N ARG A 630 3.44 39.98 0.96
CA ARG A 630 3.15 38.53 0.90
C ARG A 630 2.64 37.92 -0.40
N ARG A 631 2.89 38.49 -1.59
CA ARG A 631 2.54 37.84 -2.85
C ARG A 631 3.45 38.18 -4.02
N THR A 632 3.81 37.13 -4.75
CA THR A 632 4.26 37.25 -6.14
C THR A 632 3.18 37.99 -6.93
N PRO A 633 3.53 38.99 -7.75
CA PRO A 633 2.56 39.65 -8.61
C PRO A 633 1.81 38.63 -9.47
N GLU A 634 0.50 38.80 -9.62
CA GLU A 634 -0.30 38.05 -10.56
C GLU A 634 -0.31 38.72 -11.94
N PRO A 635 -0.74 38.03 -13.01
CA PRO A 635 -0.97 38.67 -14.30
C PRO A 635 -1.82 39.94 -14.15
N PRO A 636 -1.53 41.05 -14.84
CA PRO A 636 -2.18 42.34 -14.59
C PRO A 636 -3.72 42.33 -14.64
N ALA A 637 -4.31 41.45 -15.47
CA ALA A 637 -5.76 41.26 -15.51
C ALA A 637 -6.30 40.61 -14.23
N PHE A 638 -5.63 39.55 -13.78
CA PHE A 638 -5.97 38.86 -12.54
C PHE A 638 -5.74 39.72 -11.30
N GLU A 639 -4.73 40.60 -11.32
CA GLU A 639 -4.50 41.59 -10.27
C GLU A 639 -5.69 42.55 -10.07
N ARG A 640 -6.26 43.04 -11.17
CA ARG A 640 -7.47 43.88 -11.11
C ARG A 640 -8.65 43.09 -10.58
N ALA A 641 -8.82 41.84 -11.02
CA ALA A 641 -9.88 40.96 -10.54
C ALA A 641 -9.75 40.71 -9.02
N LEU A 642 -8.54 40.46 -8.50
CA LEU A 642 -8.29 40.31 -7.07
C LEU A 642 -8.64 41.58 -6.28
N ALA A 643 -8.27 42.76 -6.78
CA ALA A 643 -8.62 44.03 -6.13
C ALA A 643 -10.14 44.20 -6.01
N THR A 644 -10.86 43.99 -7.12
CA THR A 644 -12.34 44.07 -7.14
C THR A 644 -12.99 43.00 -6.26
N ALA A 645 -12.49 41.76 -6.30
CA ALA A 645 -13.00 40.68 -5.47
C ALA A 645 -12.82 40.94 -3.97
N ARG A 646 -11.67 41.51 -3.55
CA ARG A 646 -11.45 41.93 -2.16
C ARG A 646 -12.42 43.01 -1.71
N GLU A 647 -12.68 44.01 -2.57
CA GLU A 647 -13.67 45.05 -2.28
C GLU A 647 -15.07 44.45 -2.11
N LEU A 648 -15.48 43.55 -2.99
CA LEU A 648 -16.78 42.87 -2.91
C LEU A 648 -16.89 41.99 -1.65
N ALA A 649 -15.88 41.18 -1.36
CA ALA A 649 -15.83 40.32 -0.17
C ALA A 649 -15.87 41.15 1.13
N ALA A 650 -15.21 42.32 1.17
CA ALA A 650 -15.27 43.23 2.32
C ALA A 650 -16.68 43.76 2.60
N HIS A 651 -17.56 43.78 1.59
CA HIS A 651 -18.99 44.14 1.72
C HIS A 651 -19.90 42.91 1.90
N GLY A 652 -19.35 41.71 2.07
CA GLY A 652 -20.09 40.45 2.21
C GLY A 652 -20.68 39.91 0.89
N ALA A 653 -20.26 40.44 -0.26
CA ALA A 653 -20.70 39.99 -1.58
C ALA A 653 -19.79 38.87 -2.12
N ASP A 654 -19.70 37.76 -1.37
CA ASP A 654 -18.77 36.65 -1.64
C ASP A 654 -19.04 35.94 -2.99
N ASP A 655 -20.30 35.89 -3.43
CA ASP A 655 -20.67 35.31 -4.72
C ASP A 655 -20.23 36.20 -5.89
N ASP A 656 -20.43 37.51 -5.79
CA ASP A 656 -19.98 38.47 -6.80
C ASP A 656 -18.45 38.52 -6.85
N ALA A 657 -17.80 38.46 -5.69
CA ALA A 657 -16.34 38.36 -5.58
C ALA A 657 -15.81 37.12 -6.32
N TRP A 658 -16.45 35.96 -6.14
CA TRP A 658 -16.07 34.75 -6.86
C TRP A 658 -16.31 34.87 -8.36
N ASN A 659 -17.46 35.40 -8.81
CA ASN A 659 -17.75 35.53 -10.25
C ASN A 659 -16.67 36.34 -10.98
N VAL A 660 -16.19 37.43 -10.36
CA VAL A 660 -15.07 38.24 -10.90
C VAL A 660 -13.78 37.43 -11.01
N LEU A 661 -13.49 36.58 -10.02
CA LEU A 661 -12.29 35.72 -10.04
C LEU A 661 -12.42 34.59 -11.05
N GLU A 662 -13.59 33.98 -11.17
CA GLU A 662 -13.90 32.90 -12.10
C GLU A 662 -13.74 33.34 -13.55
N GLU A 663 -14.26 34.52 -13.90
CA GLU A 663 -14.08 35.11 -15.24
C GLU A 663 -12.58 35.35 -15.54
N ALA A 664 -11.83 35.85 -14.57
CA ALA A 664 -10.41 36.13 -14.74
C ALA A 664 -9.53 34.86 -14.75
N LEU A 665 -9.99 33.76 -14.14
CA LEU A 665 -9.25 32.48 -14.07
C LEU A 665 -9.03 31.86 -15.46
N ALA A 666 -9.96 32.03 -16.39
CA ALA A 666 -9.82 31.53 -17.76
C ALA A 666 -8.68 32.23 -18.52
N GLU A 667 -8.36 33.48 -18.17
CA GLU A 667 -7.27 34.26 -18.77
C GLU A 667 -5.98 34.22 -17.94
N TRP A 668 -5.99 33.59 -16.77
CA TRP A 668 -4.83 33.50 -15.90
C TRP A 668 -3.69 32.72 -16.58
N CYS A 669 -2.48 33.25 -16.49
CA CYS A 669 -1.26 32.63 -16.99
C CYS A 669 -0.19 32.59 -15.91
N PRO A 670 0.63 31.53 -15.86
CA PRO A 670 1.71 31.46 -14.90
C PRO A 670 2.83 32.44 -15.28
N LEU A 671 3.29 33.25 -14.31
CA LEU A 671 4.48 34.12 -14.48
C LEU A 671 5.80 33.42 -14.14
N SER A 672 5.72 32.18 -13.66
CA SER A 672 6.85 31.33 -13.28
C SER A 672 6.51 29.88 -13.61
N PRO A 673 7.48 29.05 -14.03
CA PRO A 673 7.25 27.63 -14.31
C PRO A 673 6.87 26.83 -13.04
N HIS A 674 7.03 27.41 -11.85
CA HIS A 674 6.62 26.82 -10.58
C HIS A 674 5.20 27.22 -10.15
N ARG A 675 4.41 27.79 -11.08
CA ARG A 675 3.01 28.17 -10.84
C ARG A 675 2.12 27.46 -11.85
N ILE A 676 1.07 26.82 -11.36
CA ILE A 676 0.04 26.14 -12.18
C ILE A 676 -1.39 26.58 -11.81
N ALA A 677 -1.52 27.27 -10.68
CA ALA A 677 -2.76 27.86 -10.19
C ALA A 677 -2.43 29.09 -9.32
N PRO A 678 -3.35 30.07 -9.20
CA PRO A 678 -3.15 31.24 -8.37
C PRO A 678 -3.30 30.89 -6.88
N VAL A 679 -2.21 30.52 -6.22
CA VAL A 679 -2.17 30.13 -4.78
C VAL A 679 -2.75 31.21 -3.86
N VAL A 680 -2.72 32.48 -4.29
CA VAL A 680 -3.37 33.61 -3.60
C VAL A 680 -4.85 33.38 -3.31
N LEU A 681 -5.56 32.60 -4.14
CA LEU A 681 -6.96 32.24 -3.87
C LEU A 681 -7.13 31.45 -2.57
N LEU A 682 -6.13 30.66 -2.18
CA LEU A 682 -6.14 29.91 -0.93
C LEU A 682 -5.59 30.73 0.24
N THR A 683 -4.58 31.58 -0.01
CA THR A 683 -3.80 32.20 1.07
C THR A 683 -4.27 33.59 1.47
N ASP A 684 -5.01 34.31 0.63
CA ASP A 684 -5.50 35.65 0.91
C ASP A 684 -6.64 35.62 1.96
N PRO A 685 -6.45 36.25 3.14
CA PRO A 685 -7.48 36.29 4.17
C PRO A 685 -8.77 36.97 3.74
N ALA A 686 -8.71 37.98 2.86
CA ALA A 686 -9.87 38.73 2.40
C ALA A 686 -10.79 37.88 1.49
N LEU A 687 -10.26 36.81 0.88
CA LEU A 687 -11.00 35.94 -0.03
C LEU A 687 -11.56 34.69 0.65
N ARG A 688 -11.41 34.53 1.98
CA ARG A 688 -11.84 33.32 2.72
C ARG A 688 -13.32 32.99 2.58
N GLY A 689 -14.19 34.00 2.53
CA GLY A 689 -15.63 33.82 2.31
C GLY A 689 -15.94 33.46 0.86
N ALA A 690 -15.31 34.17 -0.08
CA ALA A 690 -15.50 33.98 -1.52
C ALA A 690 -14.98 32.64 -2.05
N VAL A 691 -13.80 32.17 -1.60
CA VAL A 691 -13.14 30.95 -2.09
C VAL A 691 -13.44 29.77 -1.15
N THR A 692 -14.59 29.13 -1.38
CA THR A 692 -14.97 27.88 -0.70
C THR A 692 -14.16 26.68 -1.21
N PRO A 693 -14.12 25.53 -0.51
CA PRO A 693 -13.44 24.33 -1.01
C PRO A 693 -13.93 23.89 -2.40
N ARG A 694 -15.23 24.03 -2.68
CA ARG A 694 -15.80 23.76 -4.01
C ARG A 694 -15.20 24.68 -5.08
N ARG A 695 -15.08 25.97 -4.78
CA ARG A 695 -14.55 27.00 -5.68
C ARG A 695 -13.02 26.89 -5.87
N ALA A 696 -12.30 26.50 -4.81
CA ALA A 696 -10.88 26.14 -4.93
C ALA A 696 -10.67 24.98 -5.91
N ARG A 697 -11.48 23.91 -5.81
CA ARG A 697 -11.47 22.82 -6.80
C ARG A 697 -11.79 23.34 -8.20
N GLU A 698 -12.86 24.11 -8.34
CA GLU A 698 -13.27 24.73 -9.60
C GLU A 698 -12.12 25.50 -10.25
N ALA A 699 -11.34 26.27 -9.47
CA ALA A 699 -10.19 27.01 -9.98
C ALA A 699 -9.16 26.14 -10.72
N VAL A 700 -8.88 24.91 -10.26
CA VAL A 700 -7.90 24.00 -10.90
C VAL A 700 -8.51 23.10 -11.98
N PHE A 701 -9.84 23.00 -12.05
CA PHE A 701 -10.54 22.34 -13.15
C PHE A 701 -10.91 23.30 -14.30
N THR A 702 -10.81 24.62 -14.08
CA THR A 702 -11.02 25.62 -15.13
C THR A 702 -9.83 25.64 -16.10
N PRO A 703 -10.01 25.34 -17.40
CA PRO A 703 -8.94 25.43 -18.38
C PRO A 703 -8.47 26.88 -18.59
N ARG A 704 -7.16 27.08 -18.74
CA ARG A 704 -6.57 28.38 -19.08
C ARG A 704 -6.58 28.59 -20.61
N GLY A 705 -6.78 29.83 -21.05
CA GLY A 705 -6.96 30.21 -22.45
C GLY A 705 -5.75 29.90 -23.35
N ALA A 706 -5.97 29.79 -24.66
CA ALA A 706 -4.93 29.38 -25.61
C ALA A 706 -3.70 30.31 -25.70
N SER A 707 -3.83 31.57 -25.26
CA SER A 707 -2.74 32.56 -25.21
C SER A 707 -1.85 32.45 -23.96
N SER A 708 -2.19 31.58 -23.00
CA SER A 708 -1.40 31.32 -21.79
C SER A 708 -0.63 29.99 -21.84
N ARG A 709 -0.56 29.35 -23.02
CA ARG A 709 0.23 28.14 -23.29
C ARG A 709 1.66 28.54 -23.65
N PRO A 710 2.69 28.03 -22.95
CA PRO A 710 4.09 28.28 -23.31
C PRO A 710 4.45 27.67 -24.68
#